data_AF-A0A7C8MQQ1-F1
#
_entry.id   AF-A0A7C8MQQ1-F1
#
_cell.length_a   1.000
_cell.length_b   1.000
_cell.length_c   1.000
_cell.angle_alpha   90.00
_cell.angle_beta   90.00
_cell.angle_gamma   90.00
#
_symmetry.space_group_name_H-M   'P 1'
#
loop_
_entity.id
_entity.type
_entity.pdbx_description
1 polymer ?
#
loop_
_entity_poly.entity_id
_entity_poly.type
_entity_poly.pdbx_seq_one_letter_code
_entity_poly.pdbx_strand_id
1 'polypeptide(L)'
;MQQAMDQNQIAVASKNNSFWNTTELPDYLKVPGRTQPSFHCRDEEPSRQKNSANINGYPIPGIQSPTAVSVMAQDYFVTESTWSNIIDHGVFDYIVIGSGFTALAFIDKTLELDPWKKILCIERGDFWLPTHFQNLPLPFKMVLGGASETFPWTLSRKTFETKEIGFCHGSCPFFGGRSTFWSAWCPRPTAELMRDFPESMLNAAKEQEFWDEAETLLNVVSADNIDNGIFAGLQEFIDKRLQANLSKIPSARNAEPALLAVGRSSPTSILRFNKFSVPGPMLEINERQRKLALQNKGSPLELMTNCTVTKMGKDDDGVVRYLETNRGVLSWASSDTKVILCAGAFPNATMLLNSFYDDCHETVGKRVTGHFLTHIAARCPVRFFKGWDTSGQLEIAATYLDGTDPETGKQYHVQVTAIHSPNPENDAEDAARQCPDYAAAATYEQLKGSENHVVFVCASLGEFTEDNENNYLKRNNTSDPSCNVTLQYTLHSDDRKLWDTMDKATYETIEAMCNTTSQVEYWDTKAQKWTKSKPSTDMIRIPGVVHETSTAFVGHKKDGGSLDENYRPHGIKNVHVTGGATFPTSGSWNPTLTMCGFAQDLARKLHRGECEGDTDILRDHVSLSDHFLPSSARFVKLLTAAVISRLLDRLQGLGAIISQICDIAGTPGLSLGVLHHGQMIHQANFGLRDVEARLSPDEHTVYVLGSLTKAITAAMIGILVDEGKLSWTTQLQDVLPAFHRAKYDPTNNITITDLLSHRTGLPSYDSLWLLSDNRIPISREDAISILSYVPVAADLRTELVYNNMAYEVLGRVIEHISGTDFSSFLTSRILRPLGMNETFYTSPPLDLVNVAKPYTALQNASVFPVPSPIYGEDVLMGPAGGIRSSVHDILLLYNAFIDAANSQIGGAEPIISQNPLRQLGHIWQGRISLPLSTVREASYASGWLRMQLPAPVGLGRPSLGPILGEGMPSRLGLFHEGSLPGYTTFAALFPETSSAVVVLSNSLGLANSVELVGRLLIEELFGNTVNTTEYIEYATRTARERVAAMPMIKRQLMQNRSGHSPVNPLKTYVGTYCNSINTFFIKIREEKGYLRVHFMGLDSEGFDLQPYQYNSFFWYLSHDELSQRARYTVYPKEYYVLQFGWVSDGVDTSYHVESDTINAVRWKHEFAVDDKGEIFRRRDCKSMPFGQDEAQLVVSSKD
;
A
#
# COMPACT_ATOMS: atom_id res chain seq x y z
N MET A 1 -19.41 -25.03 66.16
CA MET A 1 -18.61 -23.81 65.90
C MET A 1 -17.77 -24.04 64.65
N GLN A 2 -18.42 -24.14 63.48
CA GLN A 2 -17.89 -24.00 62.11
C GLN A 2 -19.11 -24.09 61.17
N GLN A 3 -20.13 -23.27 61.44
CA GLN A 3 -21.41 -23.27 60.73
C GLN A 3 -22.08 -21.89 60.84
N ALA A 4 -21.28 -20.82 60.71
CA ALA A 4 -21.74 -19.43 60.83
C ALA A 4 -20.84 -18.40 60.10
N MET A 5 -20.29 -18.74 58.93
CA MET A 5 -19.56 -17.75 58.09
C MET A 5 -19.77 -17.89 56.56
N ASP A 6 -20.76 -18.67 56.08
CA ASP A 6 -21.05 -18.86 54.65
C ASP A 6 -22.48 -18.45 54.23
N GLN A 7 -23.03 -17.37 54.81
CA GLN A 7 -24.38 -16.86 54.47
C GLN A 7 -24.46 -15.34 54.27
N ASN A 8 -23.43 -14.69 53.69
CA ASN A 8 -23.51 -13.26 53.40
C ASN A 8 -23.00 -12.81 52.01
N GLN A 9 -23.02 -13.68 50.99
CA GLN A 9 -22.85 -13.27 49.58
C GLN A 9 -23.80 -13.99 48.59
N ILE A 10 -24.96 -14.44 49.06
CA ILE A 10 -26.05 -14.91 48.19
C ILE A 10 -27.31 -14.09 48.50
N ALA A 11 -27.26 -12.80 48.18
CA ALA A 11 -28.40 -11.90 48.28
C ALA A 11 -28.28 -10.63 47.40
N VAL A 12 -27.59 -10.66 46.25
CA VAL A 12 -27.70 -9.62 45.19
C VAL A 12 -27.46 -10.23 43.80
N ALA A 13 -28.08 -11.38 43.48
CA ALA A 13 -27.95 -12.02 42.17
C ALA A 13 -29.29 -12.44 41.56
N SER A 14 -30.39 -11.76 41.89
CA SER A 14 -31.71 -12.04 41.31
C SER A 14 -32.59 -10.81 41.08
N LYS A 15 -31.98 -9.62 40.92
CA LYS A 15 -32.63 -8.40 40.41
C LYS A 15 -31.65 -7.64 39.55
N ASN A 16 -31.60 -8.01 38.26
CA ASN A 16 -31.31 -7.15 37.10
C ASN A 16 -31.34 -8.02 35.83
N ASN A 17 -32.44 -8.75 35.62
CA ASN A 17 -32.85 -9.23 34.30
C ASN A 17 -33.74 -8.14 33.69
N SER A 18 -33.11 -7.05 33.24
CA SER A 18 -33.70 -6.01 32.39
C SER A 18 -32.58 -5.03 32.05
N PHE A 19 -31.99 -5.15 30.85
CA PHE A 19 -31.32 -4.10 30.06
C PHE A 19 -30.66 -4.82 28.87
N TRP A 20 -31.43 -5.37 27.93
CA TRP A 20 -31.64 -4.66 26.67
C TRP A 20 -32.09 -3.20 26.86
N ASN A 21 -31.14 -2.32 27.20
CA ASN A 21 -31.21 -0.96 26.68
C ASN A 21 -30.35 -0.95 25.42
N THR A 22 -31.02 -0.89 24.29
CA THR A 22 -30.53 -0.20 23.10
C THR A 22 -30.37 1.28 23.47
N THR A 23 -29.23 1.68 24.02
CA THR A 23 -28.76 3.07 24.10
C THR A 23 -27.34 3.09 24.69
N GLU A 24 -26.43 3.76 23.98
CA GLU A 24 -25.02 4.00 24.32
C GLU A 24 -24.02 2.89 23.93
N LEU A 25 -23.83 2.75 22.61
CA LEU A 25 -22.48 2.50 22.05
C LEU A 25 -21.51 3.55 22.61
N PRO A 26 -20.19 3.27 22.74
CA PRO A 26 -19.23 4.29 23.12
C PRO A 26 -19.40 5.48 22.19
N ASP A 27 -19.87 6.59 22.74
CA ASP A 27 -20.09 7.81 22.02
C ASP A 27 -18.71 8.37 21.69
N TYR A 28 -18.13 7.96 20.55
CA TYR A 28 -16.89 8.54 20.01
C TYR A 28 -17.07 10.03 19.71
N LEU A 29 -18.29 10.56 19.78
CA LEU A 29 -18.60 11.99 19.72
C LEU A 29 -18.60 12.66 21.11
N LYS A 30 -18.35 11.92 22.20
CA LYS A 30 -18.20 12.45 23.59
C LYS A 30 -16.91 12.04 24.30
N VAL A 31 -16.20 11.00 23.87
CA VAL A 31 -14.96 10.54 24.53
C VAL A 31 -13.82 10.47 23.53
N PRO A 32 -12.90 11.46 23.51
CA PRO A 32 -11.66 11.37 22.75
C PRO A 32 -10.83 10.16 23.21
N GLY A 33 -10.17 9.48 22.26
CA GLY A 33 -9.18 8.45 22.55
C GLY A 33 -8.20 8.94 23.63
N ARG A 34 -8.03 8.11 24.67
CA ARG A 34 -7.20 8.42 25.83
C ARG A 34 -5.72 8.42 25.46
N THR A 35 -5.07 9.56 25.69
CA THR A 35 -3.66 9.64 26.10
C THR A 35 -3.46 10.99 26.79
N GLN A 36 -3.01 10.97 28.05
CA GLN A 36 -2.59 12.20 28.74
C GLN A 36 -1.35 12.76 28.03
N PRO A 37 -1.30 14.08 27.73
CA PRO A 37 -0.11 14.71 27.16
C PRO A 37 1.10 14.47 28.06
N SER A 38 2.19 13.94 27.50
CA SER A 38 3.38 13.50 28.26
C SER A 38 4.23 14.63 28.89
N PHE A 39 3.74 15.88 28.89
CA PHE A 39 4.49 17.06 29.33
C PHE A 39 4.01 17.68 30.65
N HIS A 40 2.94 17.16 31.27
CA HIS A 40 2.51 17.59 32.61
C HIS A 40 2.74 16.48 33.64
N CYS A 41 3.49 16.83 34.70
CA CYS A 41 3.86 16.08 35.90
C CYS A 41 3.67 14.55 35.88
N ARG A 42 4.81 13.83 35.97
CA ARG A 42 4.86 12.49 36.52
C ARG A 42 4.45 12.53 37.99
N ASP A 43 3.15 12.51 38.26
CA ASP A 43 2.64 12.18 39.60
C ASP A 43 1.56 11.12 39.44
N GLU A 44 2.06 9.88 39.45
CA GLU A 44 1.47 8.63 39.95
C GLU A 44 1.99 7.47 39.09
N GLU A 45 2.77 6.58 39.72
CA GLU A 45 3.44 5.46 39.08
C GLU A 45 2.45 4.54 38.34
N PRO A 46 2.56 4.36 37.01
CA PRO A 46 2.04 3.17 36.36
C PRO A 46 3.09 2.07 36.53
N SER A 47 2.67 0.92 37.04
CA SER A 47 3.47 -0.29 37.23
C SER A 47 4.35 -0.59 36.02
N ARG A 48 5.64 -0.23 36.08
CA ARG A 48 6.64 -0.67 35.12
C ARG A 48 6.73 -2.18 35.17
N GLN A 49 6.26 -2.85 34.12
CA GLN A 49 6.67 -4.22 33.83
C GLN A 49 8.20 -4.25 33.80
N LYS A 50 8.79 -4.95 34.78
CA LYS A 50 10.22 -5.26 34.79
C LYS A 50 10.51 -6.25 33.68
N ASN A 51 10.68 -5.75 32.45
CA ASN A 51 11.36 -6.55 31.43
C ASN A 51 12.82 -6.68 31.86
N SER A 52 13.27 -7.92 32.00
CA SER A 52 14.63 -8.28 32.40
C SER A 52 15.63 -7.66 31.44
N ALA A 53 16.43 -6.72 31.93
CA ALA A 53 17.61 -6.25 31.22
C ALA A 53 18.62 -7.39 31.10
N ASN A 54 19.15 -7.57 29.88
CA ASN A 54 20.42 -8.22 29.57
C ASN A 54 20.67 -9.65 30.09
N ILE A 55 20.53 -10.60 29.17
CA ILE A 55 21.32 -11.83 29.17
C ILE A 55 21.76 -12.05 27.71
N ASN A 56 23.06 -11.91 27.42
CA ASN A 56 23.77 -12.16 26.13
C ASN A 56 24.34 -10.98 25.32
N GLY A 57 24.90 -9.96 25.97
CA GLY A 57 26.23 -9.46 25.56
C GLY A 57 26.43 -8.59 24.31
N TYR A 58 25.40 -8.13 23.59
CA TYR A 58 25.53 -6.98 22.66
C TYR A 58 24.24 -6.13 22.68
N PRO A 59 24.32 -4.79 22.71
CA PRO A 59 23.15 -3.94 22.63
C PRO A 59 22.54 -4.04 21.23
N ILE A 60 21.39 -4.70 21.11
CA ILE A 60 20.51 -4.55 19.94
C ILE A 60 19.78 -3.21 20.15
N PRO A 61 19.87 -2.25 19.22
CA PRO A 61 19.03 -1.06 19.29
C PRO A 61 17.56 -1.50 19.36
N GLY A 62 16.88 -1.20 20.48
CA GLY A 62 15.44 -1.41 20.56
C GLY A 62 14.75 -0.57 19.50
N ILE A 63 13.56 -1.01 19.06
CA ILE A 63 12.69 -0.17 18.24
C ILE A 63 12.47 1.12 19.05
N GLN A 64 12.89 2.26 18.50
CA GLN A 64 12.55 3.55 19.09
C GLN A 64 11.03 3.64 19.11
N SER A 65 10.46 3.59 20.31
CA SER A 65 9.03 3.77 20.55
C SER A 65 8.85 4.91 21.55
N PRO A 66 8.05 5.93 21.23
CA PRO A 66 7.37 6.09 19.94
C PRO A 66 8.38 6.33 18.79
N THR A 67 8.11 5.77 17.60
CA THR A 67 8.78 6.16 16.35
C THR A 67 8.44 7.62 16.04
N ALA A 68 9.29 8.34 15.31
CA ALA A 68 9.01 9.72 14.91
C ALA A 68 7.63 9.88 14.24
N VAL A 69 7.20 8.86 13.46
CA VAL A 69 5.87 8.79 12.83
C VAL A 69 4.75 8.61 13.88
N SER A 70 4.94 7.74 14.87
CA SER A 70 3.94 7.51 15.92
C SER A 70 3.78 8.69 16.91
N VAL A 71 4.84 9.49 17.15
CA VAL A 71 4.75 10.72 17.97
C VAL A 71 3.82 11.75 17.33
N MET A 72 3.80 11.82 16.00
CA MET A 72 2.96 12.79 15.29
C MET A 72 1.51 12.33 15.11
N ALA A 73 1.25 11.02 15.08
CA ALA A 73 0.02 10.51 14.47
C ALA A 73 -1.07 10.01 15.44
N GLN A 74 -0.71 9.43 16.59
CA GLN A 74 -1.70 8.68 17.39
C GLN A 74 -2.67 9.55 18.20
N ASP A 75 -2.27 10.79 18.53
CA ASP A 75 -3.04 11.62 19.45
C ASP A 75 -3.96 12.65 18.76
N TYR A 76 -3.67 13.04 17.51
CA TYR A 76 -4.37 14.14 16.82
C TYR A 76 -5.13 13.74 15.56
N PHE A 77 -4.85 12.55 15.00
CA PHE A 77 -5.45 12.10 13.76
C PHE A 77 -6.32 10.86 13.96
N VAL A 78 -7.30 10.71 13.07
CA VAL A 78 -8.20 9.56 13.00
C VAL A 78 -7.36 8.29 12.76
N THR A 79 -7.43 7.35 13.71
CA THR A 79 -6.81 6.03 13.60
C THR A 79 -7.56 5.14 12.60
N GLU A 80 -6.97 4.04 12.14
CA GLU A 80 -7.68 3.08 11.25
C GLU A 80 -8.96 2.53 11.89
N SER A 81 -8.96 2.26 13.20
CA SER A 81 -10.16 1.79 13.91
C SER A 81 -11.21 2.88 14.03
N THR A 82 -10.81 4.12 14.32
CA THR A 82 -11.72 5.28 14.31
C THR A 82 -12.29 5.51 12.91
N TRP A 83 -11.48 5.37 11.86
CA TRP A 83 -11.93 5.54 10.48
C TRP A 83 -12.97 4.49 10.08
N SER A 84 -12.77 3.21 10.42
CA SER A 84 -13.77 2.17 10.19
C SER A 84 -15.12 2.53 10.83
N ASN A 85 -15.10 3.03 12.07
CA ASN A 85 -16.31 3.49 12.76
C ASN A 85 -16.94 4.71 12.08
N ILE A 86 -16.13 5.64 11.57
CA ILE A 86 -16.60 6.80 10.80
C ILE A 86 -17.27 6.35 9.49
N ILE A 87 -16.72 5.36 8.79
CA ILE A 87 -17.34 4.81 7.57
C ILE A 87 -18.70 4.17 7.87
N ASP A 88 -18.80 3.41 8.96
CA ASP A 88 -20.01 2.66 9.28
C ASP A 88 -21.10 3.52 9.94
N HIS A 89 -20.71 4.51 10.73
CA HIS A 89 -21.61 5.22 11.66
C HIS A 89 -21.40 6.74 11.71
N GLY A 90 -20.41 7.28 11.00
CA GLY A 90 -20.06 8.70 11.03
C GLY A 90 -21.24 9.58 10.60
N VAL A 91 -21.64 10.50 11.47
CA VAL A 91 -22.60 11.56 11.14
C VAL A 91 -21.94 12.89 11.42
N PHE A 92 -21.74 13.67 10.36
CA PHE A 92 -21.09 14.98 10.42
C PHE A 92 -22.01 16.05 9.85
N ASP A 93 -21.98 17.24 10.45
CA ASP A 93 -22.59 18.43 9.86
C ASP A 93 -21.79 18.87 8.62
N TYR A 94 -20.46 18.80 8.72
CA TYR A 94 -19.55 19.24 7.67
C TYR A 94 -18.46 18.20 7.39
N ILE A 95 -18.26 17.90 6.12
CA ILE A 95 -17.09 17.17 5.63
C ILE A 95 -16.22 18.15 4.85
N VAL A 96 -15.07 18.48 5.41
CA VAL A 96 -14.13 19.46 4.86
C VAL A 96 -13.02 18.70 4.14
N ILE A 97 -12.85 18.97 2.85
CA ILE A 97 -11.84 18.28 2.01
C ILE A 97 -10.66 19.22 1.80
N GLY A 98 -9.49 18.83 2.32
CA GLY A 98 -8.27 19.63 2.39
C GLY A 98 -8.11 20.33 3.76
N SER A 99 -6.87 20.56 4.20
CA SER A 99 -6.57 21.18 5.51
C SER A 99 -5.78 22.49 5.41
N GLY A 100 -5.89 23.22 4.29
CA GLY A 100 -5.22 24.51 4.06
C GLY A 100 -5.84 25.70 4.82
N PHE A 101 -5.43 26.93 4.48
CA PHE A 101 -5.90 28.15 5.17
C PHE A 101 -7.42 28.35 5.08
N THR A 102 -8.08 27.95 3.98
CA THR A 102 -9.54 28.05 3.86
C THR A 102 -10.25 27.02 4.72
N ALA A 103 -9.67 25.82 4.88
CA ALA A 103 -10.18 24.83 5.83
C ALA A 103 -10.04 25.35 7.26
N LEU A 104 -8.88 25.91 7.62
CA LEU A 104 -8.66 26.53 8.93
C LEU A 104 -9.69 27.64 9.20
N ALA A 105 -9.86 28.56 8.26
CA ALA A 105 -10.79 29.68 8.37
C ALA A 105 -12.26 29.23 8.49
N PHE A 106 -12.67 28.28 7.65
CA PHE A 106 -14.01 27.71 7.69
C PHE A 106 -14.29 26.96 8.99
N ILE A 107 -13.37 26.07 9.40
CA ILE A 107 -13.52 25.21 10.59
C ILE A 107 -13.52 26.06 11.86
N ASP A 108 -12.57 26.99 12.01
CA ASP A 108 -12.48 27.85 13.20
C ASP A 108 -13.76 28.67 13.36
N LYS A 109 -14.21 29.34 12.30
CA LYS A 109 -15.41 30.18 12.36
C LYS A 109 -16.69 29.37 12.56
N THR A 110 -16.80 28.19 11.93
CA THR A 110 -17.95 27.29 12.15
C THR A 110 -18.06 26.88 13.61
N LEU A 111 -16.94 26.51 14.24
CA LEU A 111 -16.89 26.07 15.64
C LEU A 111 -16.97 27.22 16.65
N GLU A 112 -16.58 28.43 16.25
CA GLU A 112 -16.81 29.66 17.02
C GLU A 112 -18.31 30.00 17.08
N LEU A 113 -19.00 29.93 15.94
CA LEU A 113 -20.43 30.19 15.84
C LEU A 113 -21.28 29.11 16.53
N ASP A 114 -20.88 27.85 16.40
CA ASP A 114 -21.54 26.72 17.06
C ASP A 114 -20.54 25.60 17.39
N PRO A 115 -20.12 25.46 18.66
CA PRO A 115 -19.15 24.44 19.06
C PRO A 115 -19.69 23.00 19.00
N TRP A 116 -20.99 22.81 18.75
CA TRP A 116 -21.60 21.48 18.61
C TRP A 116 -21.51 20.90 17.21
N LYS A 117 -21.07 21.68 16.22
CA LYS A 117 -20.91 21.20 14.84
C LYS A 117 -19.89 20.08 14.76
N LYS A 118 -20.31 18.94 14.21
CA LYS A 118 -19.46 17.77 13.97
C LYS A 118 -18.77 17.93 12.63
N ILE A 119 -17.44 18.00 12.67
CA ILE A 119 -16.63 18.26 11.47
C ILE A 119 -15.65 17.11 11.27
N LEU A 120 -15.63 16.57 10.05
CA LEU A 120 -14.58 15.68 9.56
C LEU A 120 -13.73 16.43 8.53
N CYS A 121 -12.46 16.65 8.83
CA CYS A 121 -11.49 17.20 7.88
C CYS A 121 -10.69 16.05 7.25
N ILE A 122 -10.79 15.90 5.94
CA ILE A 122 -10.10 14.85 5.16
C ILE A 122 -8.90 15.46 4.46
N GLU A 123 -7.73 14.85 4.67
CA GLU A 123 -6.45 15.26 4.10
C GLU A 123 -5.75 14.10 3.37
N ARG A 124 -5.30 14.36 2.14
CA ARG A 124 -4.60 13.41 1.26
C ARG A 124 -3.22 13.02 1.77
N GLY A 125 -2.51 13.91 2.45
CA GLY A 125 -1.13 13.72 2.89
C GLY A 125 -0.99 13.36 4.36
N ASP A 126 0.17 12.80 4.75
CA ASP A 126 0.54 12.41 6.12
C ASP A 126 1.32 13.48 6.88
N PHE A 127 2.00 14.36 6.17
CA PHE A 127 2.98 15.26 6.76
C PHE A 127 2.33 16.49 7.39
N TRP A 128 2.48 16.67 8.71
CA TRP A 128 1.98 17.84 9.45
C TRP A 128 3.12 18.47 10.26
N LEU A 129 3.71 19.55 9.75
CA LEU A 129 4.75 20.30 10.45
C LEU A 129 4.12 21.50 11.20
N PRO A 130 4.18 21.57 12.53
CA PRO A 130 3.53 22.63 13.31
C PRO A 130 4.18 24.01 13.12
N THR A 131 5.30 24.09 12.42
CA THR A 131 6.02 25.32 12.11
C THR A 131 6.23 25.48 10.60
N HIS A 132 6.42 26.70 10.13
CA HIS A 132 6.73 26.96 8.73
C HIS A 132 8.11 26.37 8.37
N PHE A 133 8.29 25.92 7.12
CA PHE A 133 9.54 25.27 6.69
C PHE A 133 10.76 26.17 6.89
N GLN A 134 10.65 27.47 6.58
CA GLN A 134 11.75 28.42 6.78
C GLN A 134 12.19 28.57 8.23
N ASN A 135 11.32 28.28 9.20
CA ASN A 135 11.68 28.34 10.62
C ASN A 135 12.56 27.15 11.05
N LEU A 136 12.66 26.09 10.22
CA LEU A 136 13.46 24.91 10.55
C LEU A 136 14.97 25.19 10.47
N PRO A 137 15.78 24.55 11.34
CA PRO A 137 17.23 24.50 11.16
C PRO A 137 17.64 23.80 9.87
N LEU A 138 18.78 24.19 9.28
CA LEU A 138 19.28 23.64 8.01
C LEU A 138 19.30 22.10 7.91
N PRO A 139 19.75 21.34 8.94
CA PRO A 139 19.75 19.89 8.85
C PRO A 139 18.37 19.28 8.61
N PHE A 140 17.32 19.85 9.22
CA PHE A 140 15.95 19.36 9.02
C PHE A 140 15.40 19.73 7.65
N LYS A 141 15.75 20.92 7.13
CA LYS A 141 15.39 21.33 5.75
C LYS A 141 15.98 20.38 4.70
N MET A 142 17.22 19.93 4.91
CA MET A 142 17.90 18.98 4.01
C MET A 142 17.25 17.59 4.00
N VAL A 143 16.71 17.14 5.14
CA VAL A 143 16.03 15.83 5.25
C VAL A 143 14.69 15.81 4.53
N LEU A 144 13.99 16.95 4.47
CA LEU A 144 12.66 17.06 3.84
C LEU A 144 12.69 17.08 2.31
N GLY A 145 13.88 17.05 1.68
CA GLY A 145 14.01 16.94 0.22
C GLY A 145 13.66 18.21 -0.58
N GLY A 146 13.45 19.35 0.08
CA GLY A 146 13.13 20.63 -0.54
C GLY A 146 11.62 20.94 -0.62
N ALA A 147 11.24 21.87 -1.51
CA ALA A 147 9.84 22.16 -1.77
C ALA A 147 9.17 20.95 -2.43
N SER A 148 7.92 20.68 -2.05
CA SER A 148 7.15 19.59 -2.60
C SER A 148 6.62 19.89 -3.98
N GLU A 149 7.02 19.11 -4.98
CA GLU A 149 6.49 19.20 -6.33
C GLU A 149 5.43 18.10 -6.55
N THR A 150 4.15 18.43 -6.42
CA THR A 150 3.05 17.59 -6.90
C THR A 150 2.50 18.18 -8.18
N PHE A 151 2.35 17.37 -9.24
CA PHE A 151 1.82 17.77 -10.55
C PHE A 151 0.49 17.05 -10.82
N PRO A 152 -0.66 17.61 -10.39
CA PRO A 152 -1.95 16.97 -10.49
C PRO A 152 -2.69 17.31 -11.78
N TRP A 153 -1.94 17.58 -12.84
CA TRP A 153 -2.44 17.78 -14.19
C TRP A 153 -1.34 17.50 -15.19
N THR A 154 -1.76 17.27 -16.43
CA THR A 154 -0.87 17.26 -17.59
C THR A 154 -0.84 18.65 -18.22
N LEU A 155 0.32 19.16 -18.60
CA LEU A 155 0.40 20.41 -19.37
C LEU A 155 0.02 20.15 -20.83
N SER A 156 -0.75 21.05 -21.43
CA SER A 156 -1.01 20.99 -22.87
C SER A 156 0.26 21.28 -23.66
N ARG A 157 0.35 20.75 -24.89
CA ARG A 157 1.45 21.03 -25.80
C ARG A 157 1.65 22.53 -26.04
N LYS A 158 0.54 23.29 -26.13
CA LYS A 158 0.58 24.73 -26.37
C LYS A 158 1.24 25.48 -25.20
N THR A 159 0.96 25.05 -23.96
CA THR A 159 1.62 25.60 -22.77
C THR A 159 3.09 25.22 -22.73
N PHE A 160 3.42 23.96 -23.01
CA PHE A 160 4.82 23.51 -23.09
C PHE A 160 5.64 24.30 -24.14
N GLU A 161 5.02 24.73 -25.23
CA GLU A 161 5.67 25.52 -26.29
C GLU A 161 5.69 27.04 -26.00
N THR A 162 4.97 27.52 -24.97
CA THR A 162 4.94 28.95 -24.58
C THR A 162 6.17 29.29 -23.74
N LYS A 163 7.24 29.77 -24.38
CA LYS A 163 8.55 29.98 -23.72
C LYS A 163 8.52 30.87 -22.47
N GLU A 164 7.63 31.86 -22.45
CA GLU A 164 7.51 32.83 -21.35
C GLU A 164 6.73 32.28 -20.15
N ILE A 165 5.96 31.21 -20.34
CA ILE A 165 5.17 30.58 -19.28
C ILE A 165 5.65 29.14 -19.10
N GLY A 166 6.27 28.87 -17.96
CA GLY A 166 6.38 27.53 -17.41
C GLY A 166 5.27 27.29 -16.38
N PHE A 167 5.30 26.12 -15.74
CA PHE A 167 4.58 25.95 -14.48
C PHE A 167 5.59 26.12 -13.34
N CYS A 168 5.42 27.16 -12.53
CA CYS A 168 6.13 27.24 -11.25
C CYS A 168 5.32 26.41 -10.27
N HIS A 169 5.98 25.45 -9.63
CA HIS A 169 5.45 24.69 -8.49
C HIS A 169 4.71 25.65 -7.57
N GLY A 170 3.45 25.35 -7.27
CA GLY A 170 2.71 26.11 -6.29
C GLY A 170 3.47 26.06 -4.97
N SER A 171 3.98 27.20 -4.51
CA SER A 171 4.22 27.45 -3.08
C SER A 171 2.88 27.76 -2.39
N CYS A 172 1.82 27.07 -2.81
CA CYS A 172 0.42 27.32 -2.50
C CYS A 172 -0.28 25.98 -2.23
N PRO A 173 -1.24 25.93 -1.29
CA PRO A 173 -1.53 24.74 -0.51
C PRO A 173 -2.38 23.77 -1.29
N PHE A 174 -1.74 22.70 -1.70
CA PHE A 174 -2.38 21.53 -2.24
C PHE A 174 -3.03 20.68 -1.15
N PHE A 175 -4.02 19.88 -1.55
CA PHE A 175 -4.37 18.60 -0.93
C PHE A 175 -3.10 17.91 -0.40
N GLY A 176 -2.89 17.93 0.91
CA GLY A 176 -1.94 17.06 1.58
C GLY A 176 -0.88 17.82 2.34
N GLY A 177 -1.22 18.46 3.47
CA GLY A 177 -0.31 18.67 4.61
C GLY A 177 0.99 19.48 4.38
N ARG A 178 1.29 19.91 3.15
CA ARG A 178 2.55 20.58 2.79
C ARG A 178 2.40 22.10 2.69
N SER A 179 1.42 22.69 3.37
CA SER A 179 1.24 24.14 3.55
C SER A 179 2.34 24.80 4.43
N THR A 180 3.57 24.29 4.36
CA THR A 180 4.75 24.80 5.07
C THR A 180 5.59 25.74 4.22
N PHE A 181 5.25 25.88 2.94
CA PHE A 181 5.92 26.74 1.96
C PHE A 181 4.90 27.72 1.42
N TRP A 182 4.80 28.91 2.01
CA TRP A 182 3.96 29.96 1.46
C TRP A 182 4.48 31.35 1.85
N SER A 183 4.03 32.34 1.08
CA SER A 183 4.45 33.74 1.17
C SER A 183 3.73 34.42 2.34
N ALA A 184 4.44 35.06 3.28
CA ALA A 184 3.79 35.67 4.44
C ALA A 184 2.87 36.86 4.09
N TRP A 185 2.95 37.39 2.86
CA TRP A 185 2.27 38.60 2.44
C TRP A 185 0.74 38.42 2.39
N CYS A 186 0.03 39.23 3.17
CA CYS A 186 -1.42 39.22 3.34
C CYS A 186 -2.00 40.64 3.16
N PRO A 187 -1.87 41.24 1.96
CA PRO A 187 -2.38 42.58 1.69
C PRO A 187 -3.91 42.61 1.76
N ARG A 188 -4.45 43.81 2.06
CA ARG A 188 -5.89 44.08 2.12
C ARG A 188 -6.34 44.82 0.85
N PRO A 189 -6.86 44.13 -0.18
CA PRO A 189 -7.40 44.81 -1.35
C PRO A 189 -8.65 45.62 -1.00
N THR A 190 -8.85 46.77 -1.64
CA THR A 190 -10.13 47.50 -1.58
C THR A 190 -11.16 46.81 -2.48
N ALA A 191 -12.45 47.05 -2.22
CA ALA A 191 -13.54 46.50 -3.03
C ALA A 191 -13.45 46.91 -4.51
N GLU A 192 -12.86 48.08 -4.82
CA GLU A 192 -12.64 48.54 -6.20
C GLU A 192 -11.63 47.68 -6.98
N LEU A 193 -10.76 46.96 -6.27
CA LEU A 193 -9.79 46.05 -6.88
C LEU A 193 -10.40 44.69 -7.21
N MET A 194 -11.54 44.33 -6.60
CA MET A 194 -12.26 43.06 -6.78
C MET A 194 -13.19 43.10 -8.01
N ARG A 195 -12.60 43.22 -9.19
CA ARG A 195 -13.34 43.34 -10.48
C ARG A 195 -14.23 42.11 -10.73
N ASP A 196 -15.47 42.36 -11.13
CA ASP A 196 -16.50 41.36 -11.44
C ASP A 196 -16.96 40.47 -10.28
N PHE A 197 -16.59 40.79 -9.04
CA PHE A 197 -17.11 40.09 -7.87
C PHE A 197 -18.62 40.37 -7.70
N PRO A 198 -19.44 39.35 -7.43
CA PRO A 198 -20.87 39.52 -7.16
C PRO A 198 -21.13 40.47 -5.99
N GLU A 199 -22.29 41.13 -6.00
CA GLU A 199 -22.67 42.12 -4.98
C GLU A 199 -22.63 41.53 -3.56
N SER A 200 -23.04 40.27 -3.37
CA SER A 200 -22.98 39.61 -2.07
C SER A 200 -21.55 39.43 -1.55
N MET A 201 -20.59 39.10 -2.41
CA MET A 201 -19.18 39.02 -2.04
C MET A 201 -18.59 40.40 -1.75
N LEU A 202 -18.92 41.40 -2.57
CA LEU A 202 -18.47 42.78 -2.34
C LEU A 202 -19.04 43.35 -1.03
N ASN A 203 -20.29 43.03 -0.69
CA ASN A 203 -20.89 43.46 0.57
C ASN A 203 -20.20 42.80 1.77
N ALA A 204 -19.92 41.49 1.70
CA ALA A 204 -19.14 40.81 2.74
C ALA A 204 -17.74 41.45 2.91
N ALA A 205 -17.03 41.75 1.83
CA ALA A 205 -15.70 42.36 1.88
C ALA A 205 -15.70 43.84 2.32
N LYS A 206 -16.84 44.52 2.32
CA LYS A 206 -16.99 45.90 2.85
C LYS A 206 -17.15 45.92 4.37
N GLU A 207 -17.61 44.83 4.97
CA GLU A 207 -17.73 44.73 6.42
C GLU A 207 -16.34 44.70 7.07
N GLN A 208 -16.12 45.52 8.09
CA GLN A 208 -14.82 45.56 8.78
C GLN A 208 -14.49 44.22 9.46
N GLU A 209 -15.52 43.57 10.03
CA GLU A 209 -15.42 42.26 10.70
C GLU A 209 -14.84 41.17 9.78
N PHE A 210 -15.09 41.26 8.45
CA PHE A 210 -14.52 40.34 7.47
C PHE A 210 -12.98 40.34 7.48
N TRP A 211 -12.38 41.53 7.55
CA TRP A 211 -10.93 41.69 7.54
C TRP A 211 -10.32 41.43 8.92
N ASP A 212 -10.93 41.99 9.97
CA ASP A 212 -10.42 41.87 11.35
C ASP A 212 -10.33 40.40 11.80
N GLU A 213 -11.31 39.56 11.44
CA GLU A 213 -11.31 38.13 11.76
C GLU A 213 -10.27 37.35 10.95
N ALA A 214 -10.12 37.64 9.66
CA ALA A 214 -9.14 36.98 8.81
C ALA A 214 -7.70 37.34 9.23
N GLU A 215 -7.47 38.61 9.61
CA GLU A 215 -6.22 39.10 10.17
C GLU A 215 -5.91 38.44 11.52
N THR A 216 -6.92 38.31 12.39
CA THR A 216 -6.78 37.61 13.68
C THR A 216 -6.42 36.13 13.50
N LEU A 217 -7.09 35.43 12.58
CA LEU A 217 -6.86 34.02 12.29
C LEU A 217 -5.41 33.75 11.85
N LEU A 218 -4.89 34.59 10.95
CA LEU A 218 -3.54 34.46 10.39
C LEU A 218 -2.47 35.22 11.19
N ASN A 219 -2.87 35.91 12.27
CA ASN A 219 -2.03 36.80 13.07
C ASN A 219 -1.23 37.77 12.18
N VAL A 220 -1.95 38.54 11.37
CA VAL A 220 -1.38 39.50 10.42
C VAL A 220 -0.85 40.71 11.18
N VAL A 221 0.42 41.04 10.92
CA VAL A 221 1.11 42.20 11.50
C VAL A 221 1.78 42.97 10.38
N SER A 222 1.64 44.29 10.40
CA SER A 222 2.38 45.19 9.49
C SER A 222 3.88 45.13 9.80
N ALA A 223 4.72 45.08 8.76
CA ALA A 223 6.16 44.86 8.90
C ALA A 223 6.85 45.88 9.83
N ASP A 224 6.42 47.14 9.81
CA ASP A 224 6.89 48.22 10.69
C ASP A 224 6.47 48.08 12.17
N ASN A 225 5.51 47.21 12.46
CA ASN A 225 5.03 46.90 13.81
C ASN A 225 5.57 45.56 14.36
N ILE A 226 6.47 44.89 13.63
CA ILE A 226 7.10 43.65 14.09
C ILE A 226 8.28 43.99 15.02
N ASP A 227 8.03 44.01 16.33
CA ASP A 227 9.05 44.29 17.34
C ASP A 227 10.00 43.10 17.56
N ASN A 228 11.02 42.99 16.70
CA ASN A 228 11.99 41.88 16.75
C ASN A 228 13.46 42.26 16.53
N GLY A 229 13.74 43.56 16.39
CA GLY A 229 15.10 44.08 16.15
C GLY A 229 15.69 43.79 14.75
N ILE A 230 14.91 43.20 13.83
CA ILE A 230 15.27 43.01 12.41
C ILE A 230 14.50 43.98 11.52
N PHE A 231 13.16 44.03 11.69
CA PHE A 231 12.30 45.00 11.02
C PHE A 231 12.33 46.30 11.83
N ALA A 232 13.46 47.02 11.74
CA ALA A 232 13.77 48.15 12.60
C ALA A 232 14.08 49.42 11.78
N GLY A 233 15.30 49.94 11.88
CA GLY A 233 15.67 51.21 11.26
C GLY A 233 15.62 51.18 9.74
N LEU A 234 16.01 50.05 9.13
CA LEU A 234 15.93 49.85 7.68
C LEU A 234 14.48 49.85 7.19
N GLN A 235 13.55 49.22 7.92
CA GLN A 235 12.11 49.20 7.57
C GLN A 235 11.56 50.63 7.50
N GLU A 236 11.70 51.39 8.60
CA GLU A 236 11.24 52.78 8.67
C GLU A 236 11.87 53.65 7.56
N PHE A 237 13.14 53.42 7.25
CA PHE A 237 13.84 54.16 6.21
C PHE A 237 13.30 53.85 4.81
N ILE A 238 13.14 52.58 4.47
CA ILE A 238 12.65 52.14 3.14
C ILE A 238 11.23 52.64 2.91
N ASP A 239 10.33 52.49 3.90
CA ASP A 239 8.94 52.93 3.77
C ASP A 239 8.85 54.44 3.53
N LYS A 240 9.53 55.25 4.35
CA LYS A 240 9.58 56.71 4.16
C LYS A 240 10.19 57.09 2.81
N ARG A 241 11.25 56.39 2.40
CA ARG A 241 11.96 56.66 1.14
C ARG A 241 11.07 56.39 -0.07
N LEU A 242 10.38 55.26 -0.08
CA LEU A 242 9.52 54.86 -1.18
C LEU A 242 8.29 55.76 -1.26
N GLN A 243 7.64 56.05 -0.13
CA GLN A 243 6.53 57.00 -0.05
C GLN A 243 6.91 58.39 -0.59
N ALA A 244 8.06 58.94 -0.18
CA ALA A 244 8.51 60.25 -0.65
C ALA A 244 8.86 60.29 -2.15
N ASN A 245 9.12 59.13 -2.76
CA ASN A 245 9.54 59.00 -4.15
C ASN A 245 8.50 58.28 -5.03
N LEU A 246 7.29 58.02 -4.54
CA LEU A 246 6.26 57.25 -5.26
C LEU A 246 5.91 57.87 -6.63
N SER A 247 5.91 59.20 -6.72
CA SER A 247 5.69 59.94 -7.97
C SER A 247 6.73 59.70 -9.06
N LYS A 248 7.88 59.09 -8.74
CA LYS A 248 8.91 58.66 -9.70
C LYS A 248 8.59 57.31 -10.35
N ILE A 249 7.51 56.65 -9.94
CA ILE A 249 7.05 55.36 -10.45
C ILE A 249 5.65 55.59 -11.03
N PRO A 250 5.52 56.04 -12.30
CA PRO A 250 4.27 56.62 -12.80
C PRO A 250 3.06 55.66 -12.81
N SER A 251 3.30 54.35 -12.84
CA SER A 251 2.24 53.32 -12.82
C SER A 251 1.91 52.83 -11.41
N ALA A 252 2.62 53.27 -10.36
CA ALA A 252 2.33 52.92 -8.98
C ALA A 252 1.23 53.80 -8.39
N ARG A 253 0.42 53.23 -7.49
CA ARG A 253 -0.70 53.92 -6.83
C ARG A 253 -0.42 54.17 -5.36
N ASN A 254 0.08 53.17 -4.65
CA ASN A 254 0.40 53.25 -3.22
C ASN A 254 1.63 52.39 -2.89
N ALA A 255 2.27 52.68 -1.75
CA ALA A 255 3.38 51.91 -1.23
C ALA A 255 3.36 51.89 0.30
N GLU A 256 3.11 50.76 0.93
CA GLU A 256 2.91 50.66 2.37
C GLU A 256 3.76 49.55 2.99
N PRO A 257 4.06 49.63 4.30
CA PRO A 257 4.70 48.52 4.99
C PRO A 257 3.88 47.25 4.77
N ALA A 258 4.56 46.13 4.52
CA ALA A 258 3.88 44.90 4.14
C ALA A 258 3.04 44.34 5.30
N LEU A 259 1.78 43.98 5.05
CA LEU A 259 1.01 43.14 5.96
C LEU A 259 1.49 41.68 5.85
N LEU A 260 1.98 41.11 6.96
CA LEU A 260 2.61 39.79 7.00
C LEU A 260 1.90 38.87 8.00
N ALA A 261 1.59 37.64 7.62
CA ALA A 261 1.12 36.60 8.54
C ALA A 261 2.28 36.08 9.41
N VAL A 262 2.18 36.30 10.71
CA VAL A 262 3.25 36.01 11.67
C VAL A 262 2.86 34.82 12.54
N GLY A 263 3.75 33.83 12.66
CA GLY A 263 3.57 32.72 13.59
C GLY A 263 3.69 33.19 15.04
N ARG A 264 2.97 32.53 15.96
CA ARG A 264 3.07 32.86 17.40
C ARG A 264 4.49 32.60 17.92
N SER A 265 5.06 33.56 18.66
CA SER A 265 6.39 33.43 19.24
C SER A 265 6.32 32.83 20.65
N SER A 266 7.19 31.84 20.94
CA SER A 266 7.43 31.36 22.31
C SER A 266 8.44 32.29 23.01
N PRO A 267 8.31 32.56 24.32
CA PRO A 267 9.34 33.25 25.10
C PRO A 267 10.73 32.59 25.03
N THR A 268 10.79 31.31 24.66
CA THR A 268 12.04 30.54 24.49
C THR A 268 12.54 30.48 23.04
N SER A 269 11.83 31.09 22.09
CA SER A 269 12.20 31.10 20.68
C SER A 269 13.40 32.02 20.46
N ILE A 270 14.41 31.52 19.74
CA ILE A 270 15.55 32.32 19.28
C ILE A 270 15.27 32.99 17.92
N LEU A 271 14.17 32.64 17.26
CA LEU A 271 13.76 33.26 15.99
C LEU A 271 13.17 34.65 16.27
N ARG A 272 13.73 35.66 15.61
CA ARG A 272 13.27 37.05 15.67
C ARG A 272 12.00 37.25 14.82
N PHE A 273 11.88 36.58 13.68
CA PHE A 273 10.64 36.54 12.89
C PHE A 273 10.18 35.09 12.71
N ASN A 274 9.01 34.76 13.25
CA ASN A 274 8.42 33.44 13.13
C ASN A 274 7.35 33.46 12.04
N LYS A 275 7.42 32.60 11.03
CA LYS A 275 6.40 32.54 9.97
C LYS A 275 5.21 31.69 10.37
N PHE A 276 4.02 32.09 9.92
CA PHE A 276 2.77 31.38 10.20
C PHE A 276 2.71 30.01 9.50
N SER A 277 2.12 29.02 10.17
CA SER A 277 1.91 27.66 9.66
C SER A 277 0.52 27.17 10.08
N VAL A 278 -0.28 26.70 9.12
CA VAL A 278 -1.67 26.24 9.34
C VAL A 278 -1.80 25.04 10.32
N PRO A 279 -0.94 24.01 10.26
CA PRO A 279 -1.00 22.87 11.18
C PRO A 279 -1.05 23.25 12.66
N GLY A 280 -0.29 24.27 13.10
CA GLY A 280 -0.25 24.69 14.50
C GLY A 280 -1.62 25.12 15.04
N PRO A 281 -2.24 26.17 14.48
CA PRO A 281 -3.60 26.60 14.84
C PRO A 281 -4.67 25.53 14.63
N MET A 282 -4.58 24.70 13.59
CA MET A 282 -5.54 23.60 13.37
C MET A 282 -5.50 22.57 14.51
N LEU A 283 -4.30 22.20 14.97
CA LEU A 283 -4.12 21.30 16.12
C LEU A 283 -4.57 21.96 17.43
N GLU A 284 -4.45 23.28 17.57
CA GLU A 284 -5.00 24.04 18.70
C GLU A 284 -6.53 24.00 18.72
N ILE A 285 -7.19 24.12 17.56
CA ILE A 285 -8.65 23.97 17.43
C ILE A 285 -9.07 22.54 17.79
N ASN A 286 -8.35 21.53 17.29
CA ASN A 286 -8.60 20.13 17.63
C ASN A 286 -8.54 19.91 19.15
N GLU A 287 -7.48 20.39 19.80
CA GLU A 287 -7.32 20.29 21.26
C GLU A 287 -8.40 21.07 22.04
N ARG A 288 -8.77 22.26 21.57
CA ARG A 288 -9.88 23.05 22.13
C ARG A 288 -11.19 22.28 22.06
N GLN A 289 -11.51 21.67 20.93
CA GLN A 289 -12.74 20.89 20.75
C GLN A 289 -12.73 19.58 21.56
N ARG A 290 -11.59 18.90 21.66
CA ARG A 290 -11.43 17.73 22.55
C ARG A 290 -11.75 18.10 24.00
N LYS A 291 -11.25 19.24 24.49
CA LYS A 291 -11.57 19.74 25.84
C LYS A 291 -13.04 20.07 26.01
N LEU A 292 -13.68 20.68 25.01
CA LEU A 292 -15.11 20.99 25.05
C LEU A 292 -15.96 19.71 25.03
N ALA A 293 -15.64 18.74 24.18
CA ALA A 293 -16.31 17.44 24.12
C ALA A 293 -16.20 16.68 25.45
N LEU A 294 -15.02 16.64 26.07
CA LEU A 294 -14.80 16.05 27.40
C LEU A 294 -15.64 16.72 28.50
N GLN A 295 -15.97 18.00 28.33
CA GLN A 295 -16.83 18.75 29.25
C GLN A 295 -18.32 18.70 28.86
N ASN A 296 -18.69 17.97 27.81
CA ASN A 296 -20.02 18.00 27.18
C ASN A 296 -20.48 19.43 26.83
N LYS A 297 -19.59 20.22 26.21
CA LYS A 297 -19.83 21.61 25.78
C LYS A 297 -19.58 21.85 24.29
N GLY A 298 -19.33 20.79 23.52
CA GLY A 298 -19.04 20.85 22.10
C GLY A 298 -18.81 19.45 21.52
N SER A 299 -18.47 19.39 20.23
CA SER A 299 -18.20 18.15 19.49
C SER A 299 -16.72 18.05 19.10
N PRO A 300 -16.14 16.84 18.99
CA PRO A 300 -14.76 16.70 18.53
C PRO A 300 -14.62 17.13 17.05
N LEU A 301 -13.43 17.66 16.72
CA LEU A 301 -12.98 17.86 15.34
C LEU A 301 -12.16 16.63 14.92
N GLU A 302 -12.59 15.92 13.89
CA GLU A 302 -11.87 14.73 13.40
C GLU A 302 -10.96 15.10 12.22
N LEU A 303 -9.67 14.74 12.31
CA LEU A 303 -8.66 15.01 11.29
C LEU A 303 -8.16 13.70 10.68
N MET A 304 -8.52 13.43 9.43
CA MET A 304 -8.23 12.18 8.73
C MET A 304 -7.14 12.39 7.68
N THR A 305 -5.92 11.92 7.92
CA THR A 305 -4.79 12.04 7.00
C THR A 305 -4.66 10.82 6.07
N ASN A 306 -3.81 10.93 5.04
CA ASN A 306 -3.63 9.87 4.01
C ASN A 306 -4.91 9.41 3.31
N CYS A 307 -5.94 10.28 3.24
CA CYS A 307 -7.23 9.97 2.68
C CYS A 307 -7.51 10.87 1.47
N THR A 308 -7.51 10.27 0.28
CA THR A 308 -7.74 10.94 -0.99
C THR A 308 -9.18 10.73 -1.42
N VAL A 309 -9.95 11.81 -1.55
CA VAL A 309 -11.28 11.79 -2.16
C VAL A 309 -11.13 11.80 -3.69
N THR A 310 -11.64 10.77 -4.36
CA THR A 310 -11.53 10.62 -5.82
C THR A 310 -12.79 11.04 -6.56
N LYS A 311 -13.96 10.88 -5.92
CA LYS A 311 -15.26 11.21 -6.51
C LYS A 311 -16.32 11.45 -5.44
N MET A 312 -17.33 12.26 -5.77
CA MET A 312 -18.52 12.49 -4.95
C MET A 312 -19.76 12.02 -5.74
N GLY A 313 -20.71 11.37 -5.07
CA GLY A 313 -21.96 10.94 -5.70
C GLY A 313 -23.17 11.64 -5.13
N LYS A 314 -24.08 12.07 -6.01
CA LYS A 314 -25.34 12.75 -5.70
C LYS A 314 -26.57 11.88 -5.98
N ASP A 315 -27.66 12.16 -5.30
CA ASP A 315 -28.98 11.65 -5.62
C ASP A 315 -29.67 12.46 -6.73
N ASP A 316 -30.87 12.03 -7.14
CA ASP A 316 -31.67 12.68 -8.19
C ASP A 316 -32.08 14.11 -7.84
N ASP A 317 -32.11 14.45 -6.54
CA ASP A 317 -32.39 15.79 -6.03
C ASP A 317 -31.15 16.70 -6.01
N GLY A 318 -29.99 16.19 -6.45
CA GLY A 318 -28.74 16.93 -6.50
C GLY A 318 -28.00 17.01 -5.16
N VAL A 319 -28.38 16.22 -4.16
CA VAL A 319 -27.71 16.17 -2.85
C VAL A 319 -26.62 15.10 -2.87
N VAL A 320 -25.38 15.46 -2.55
CA VAL A 320 -24.27 14.53 -2.37
C VAL A 320 -24.49 13.69 -1.13
N ARG A 321 -24.39 12.36 -1.31
CA ARG A 321 -24.64 11.34 -0.27
C ARG A 321 -23.42 10.51 0.09
N TYR A 322 -22.39 10.52 -0.76
CA TYR A 322 -21.19 9.75 -0.50
C TYR A 322 -19.93 10.33 -1.17
N LEU A 323 -18.78 10.02 -0.57
CA LEU A 323 -17.44 10.25 -1.09
C LEU A 323 -16.76 8.90 -1.37
N GLU A 324 -16.26 8.70 -2.58
CA GLU A 324 -15.31 7.63 -2.88
C GLU A 324 -13.92 8.08 -2.43
N THR A 325 -13.28 7.29 -1.57
CA THR A 325 -11.91 7.57 -1.11
C THR A 325 -11.00 6.35 -1.31
N ASN A 326 -9.69 6.56 -1.31
CA ASN A 326 -8.71 5.46 -1.31
C ASN A 326 -8.75 4.61 -0.02
N ARG A 327 -9.51 5.02 1.00
CA ARG A 327 -9.66 4.34 2.29
C ARG A 327 -11.11 3.84 2.52
N GLY A 328 -11.90 3.71 1.46
CA GLY A 328 -13.30 3.25 1.53
C GLY A 328 -14.31 4.33 1.14
N VAL A 329 -15.60 3.97 1.13
CA VAL A 329 -16.68 4.90 0.76
C VAL A 329 -17.30 5.49 2.02
N LEU A 330 -17.15 6.80 2.22
CA LEU A 330 -17.84 7.53 3.30
C LEU A 330 -19.24 7.92 2.81
N SER A 331 -20.30 7.50 3.49
CA SER A 331 -21.68 7.77 3.07
C SER A 331 -22.55 8.27 4.22
N TRP A 332 -23.57 9.07 3.92
CA TRP A 332 -24.50 9.62 4.90
C TRP A 332 -25.91 9.76 4.32
N ALA A 333 -26.91 9.56 5.19
CA ALA A 333 -28.32 9.62 4.81
C ALA A 333 -28.94 11.03 4.96
N SER A 334 -28.35 11.88 5.81
CA SER A 334 -28.89 13.23 6.04
C SER A 334 -28.68 14.12 4.82
N SER A 335 -29.66 14.96 4.49
CA SER A 335 -29.48 16.06 3.52
C SER A 335 -28.71 17.24 4.12
N ASP A 336 -28.57 17.26 5.44
CA ASP A 336 -28.03 18.40 6.19
C ASP A 336 -26.50 18.42 6.20
N THR A 337 -25.87 17.27 5.92
CA THR A 337 -24.41 17.15 5.80
C THR A 337 -23.93 17.92 4.57
N LYS A 338 -23.05 18.89 4.79
CA LYS A 338 -22.47 19.75 3.76
C LYS A 338 -21.02 19.35 3.48
N VAL A 339 -20.65 19.29 2.20
CA VAL A 339 -19.27 19.01 1.77
C VAL A 339 -18.61 20.32 1.37
N ILE A 340 -17.46 20.62 1.97
CA ILE A 340 -16.75 21.89 1.79
C ILE A 340 -15.40 21.62 1.11
N LEU A 341 -15.23 22.13 -0.12
CA LEU A 341 -14.04 21.91 -0.92
C LEU A 341 -12.98 22.98 -0.64
N CYS A 342 -12.00 22.63 0.19
CA CYS A 342 -10.94 23.52 0.69
C CYS A 342 -9.55 23.18 0.11
N ALA A 343 -9.49 22.60 -1.08
CA ALA A 343 -8.32 21.86 -1.52
C ALA A 343 -7.49 22.53 -2.64
N GLY A 344 -7.70 23.83 -2.84
CA GLY A 344 -7.04 24.66 -3.85
C GLY A 344 -7.85 24.79 -5.15
N ALA A 345 -7.45 25.73 -6.02
CA ALA A 345 -8.27 26.08 -7.19
C ALA A 345 -8.42 24.94 -8.20
N PHE A 346 -7.32 24.37 -8.65
CA PHE A 346 -7.36 23.26 -9.60
C PHE A 346 -7.91 21.96 -9.03
N PRO A 347 -7.56 21.53 -7.81
CA PRO A 347 -8.07 20.26 -7.29
C PRO A 347 -9.57 20.29 -6.98
N ASN A 348 -10.09 21.43 -6.52
CA ASN A 348 -11.53 21.64 -6.40
C ASN A 348 -12.20 21.45 -7.77
N ALA A 349 -11.67 22.08 -8.82
CA ALA A 349 -12.19 21.93 -10.18
C ALA A 349 -12.06 20.50 -10.72
N THR A 350 -10.93 19.81 -10.50
CA THR A 350 -10.74 18.40 -10.87
C THR A 350 -11.79 17.50 -10.20
N MET A 351 -12.02 17.70 -8.89
CA MET A 351 -12.99 16.89 -8.15
C MET A 351 -14.43 17.16 -8.59
N LEU A 352 -14.78 18.41 -8.92
CA LEU A 352 -16.06 18.75 -9.54
C LEU A 352 -16.22 18.10 -10.93
N LEU A 353 -15.20 18.20 -11.80
CA LEU A 353 -15.21 17.58 -13.13
C LEU A 353 -15.29 16.05 -13.09
N ASN A 354 -14.74 15.42 -12.05
CA ASN A 354 -14.83 13.97 -11.88
C ASN A 354 -16.17 13.51 -11.30
N SER A 355 -16.81 14.36 -10.48
CA SER A 355 -18.04 14.02 -9.76
C SER A 355 -19.30 14.40 -10.53
N PHE A 356 -19.30 15.56 -11.20
CA PHE A 356 -20.47 16.22 -11.78
C PHE A 356 -20.21 16.72 -13.20
N TYR A 357 -19.47 15.93 -14.00
CA TYR A 357 -19.05 16.33 -15.34
C TYR A 357 -20.23 16.88 -16.17
N ASP A 358 -21.31 16.11 -16.28
CA ASP A 358 -22.48 16.48 -17.10
C ASP A 358 -23.18 17.76 -16.59
N ASP A 359 -23.10 18.06 -15.29
CA ASP A 359 -23.72 19.23 -14.70
C ASP A 359 -22.87 20.51 -14.86
N CYS A 360 -21.53 20.40 -14.79
CA CYS A 360 -20.64 21.55 -14.60
C CYS A 360 -19.52 21.72 -15.64
N HIS A 361 -19.28 20.79 -16.56
CA HIS A 361 -18.17 20.87 -17.52
C HIS A 361 -18.25 22.07 -18.50
N GLU A 362 -19.42 22.69 -18.64
CA GLU A 362 -19.63 23.86 -19.48
C GLU A 362 -19.03 25.14 -18.87
N THR A 363 -18.83 25.19 -17.55
CA THR A 363 -18.34 26.38 -16.82
C THR A 363 -17.08 26.09 -15.99
N VAL A 364 -17.04 24.97 -15.26
CA VAL A 364 -15.89 24.60 -14.43
C VAL A 364 -14.66 24.34 -15.29
N GLY A 365 -13.55 24.98 -14.93
CA GLY A 365 -12.26 24.89 -15.62
C GLY A 365 -12.20 25.63 -16.96
N LYS A 366 -13.26 26.35 -17.37
CA LYS A 366 -13.24 27.15 -18.62
C LYS A 366 -12.50 28.47 -18.48
N ARG A 367 -12.43 29.00 -17.27
CA ARG A 367 -11.64 30.18 -16.92
C ARG A 367 -10.53 29.75 -15.98
N VAL A 368 -9.30 30.13 -16.30
CA VAL A 368 -8.14 29.88 -15.45
C VAL A 368 -7.29 31.14 -15.45
N THR A 369 -7.06 31.69 -14.27
CA THR A 369 -6.19 32.86 -14.06
C THR A 369 -5.28 32.66 -12.83
N GLY A 370 -4.51 33.69 -12.47
CA GLY A 370 -3.49 33.72 -11.43
C GLY A 370 -2.54 34.88 -11.67
N HIS A 371 -1.30 34.76 -11.23
CA HIS A 371 -0.27 35.78 -11.45
C HIS A 371 0.95 35.23 -12.17
N PHE A 372 1.48 36.01 -13.10
CA PHE A 372 2.84 35.84 -13.61
C PHE A 372 3.80 36.75 -12.82
N LEU A 373 5.10 36.46 -12.88
CA LEU A 373 6.05 37.09 -11.95
C LEU A 373 7.39 37.50 -12.56
N THR A 374 7.90 38.62 -12.06
CA THR A 374 9.24 39.14 -12.32
C THR A 374 10.04 39.17 -11.04
N HIS A 375 11.29 38.75 -11.10
CA HIS A 375 12.20 38.74 -9.96
C HIS A 375 13.47 39.50 -10.30
N ILE A 376 13.72 40.61 -9.60
CA ILE A 376 14.92 41.44 -9.79
C ILE A 376 15.66 41.56 -8.46
N ALA A 377 16.93 41.16 -8.46
CA ALA A 377 17.85 41.42 -7.36
C ALA A 377 18.82 42.56 -7.74
N ALA A 378 18.94 43.54 -6.85
CA ALA A 378 19.81 44.71 -7.01
C ALA A 378 20.54 45.02 -5.71
N ARG A 379 21.58 45.83 -5.76
CA ARG A 379 22.22 46.37 -4.56
C ARG A 379 22.65 47.82 -4.75
N CYS A 380 22.66 48.57 -3.65
CA CYS A 380 23.10 49.96 -3.63
C CYS A 380 23.98 50.25 -2.40
N PRO A 381 25.07 51.03 -2.54
CA PRO A 381 25.96 51.34 -1.42
C PRO A 381 25.23 52.02 -0.25
N VAL A 382 25.51 51.57 0.99
CA VAL A 382 24.86 52.09 2.21
C VAL A 382 25.02 53.60 2.42
N ARG A 383 26.06 54.22 1.84
CA ARG A 383 26.28 55.69 1.86
C ARG A 383 25.13 56.52 1.26
N PHE A 384 24.25 55.91 0.46
CA PHE A 384 23.04 56.56 -0.07
C PHE A 384 21.85 56.52 0.91
N PHE A 385 21.97 55.76 2.00
CA PHE A 385 20.97 55.56 3.04
C PHE A 385 21.29 56.42 4.28
N LYS A 386 21.51 57.73 4.08
CA LYS A 386 21.89 58.67 5.14
C LYS A 386 20.78 58.85 6.18
N GLY A 387 21.09 58.72 7.46
CA GLY A 387 20.16 58.93 8.57
C GLY A 387 19.69 57.65 9.27
N TRP A 388 20.20 56.49 8.83
CA TRP A 388 20.05 55.20 9.48
C TRP A 388 21.43 54.69 9.96
N ASP A 389 21.47 54.01 11.11
CA ASP A 389 22.69 53.45 11.68
C ASP A 389 23.01 52.10 11.05
N THR A 390 24.08 52.06 10.26
CA THR A 390 24.51 50.88 9.51
C THR A 390 25.61 50.09 10.24
N SER A 391 25.94 50.45 11.48
CA SER A 391 27.00 49.78 12.26
C SER A 391 26.52 48.55 13.04
N GLY A 392 25.24 48.19 12.86
CA GLY A 392 24.49 47.23 13.66
C GLY A 392 24.55 45.77 13.19
N GLN A 393 23.42 45.08 13.35
CA GLN A 393 23.19 43.66 13.07
C GLN A 393 22.43 43.48 11.73
N LEU A 394 22.11 42.25 11.33
CA LEU A 394 21.21 41.99 10.21
C LEU A 394 19.88 42.75 10.36
N GLU A 395 19.53 43.55 9.34
CA GLU A 395 18.24 44.25 9.25
C GLU A 395 17.55 43.91 7.93
N ILE A 396 16.21 43.80 7.98
CA ILE A 396 15.36 43.50 6.82
C ILE A 396 14.22 44.53 6.79
N ALA A 397 13.84 44.97 5.59
CA ALA A 397 12.61 45.71 5.33
C ALA A 397 11.72 44.95 4.34
N ALA A 398 10.41 45.06 4.52
CA ALA A 398 9.36 44.50 3.69
C ALA A 398 8.31 45.57 3.36
N THR A 399 8.18 45.94 2.09
CA THR A 399 7.24 46.97 1.64
C THR A 399 6.43 46.45 0.46
N TYR A 400 5.13 46.70 0.47
CA TYR A 400 4.20 46.33 -0.58
C TYR A 400 3.85 47.56 -1.40
N LEU A 401 4.07 47.51 -2.72
CA LEU A 401 3.70 48.58 -3.65
C LEU A 401 2.74 48.03 -4.69
N ASP A 402 1.58 48.66 -4.87
CA ASP A 402 0.63 48.27 -5.92
C ASP A 402 0.57 49.31 -7.04
N GLY A 403 0.17 48.85 -8.22
CA GLY A 403 0.05 49.68 -9.39
C GLY A 403 -0.89 49.09 -10.43
N THR A 404 -1.12 49.87 -11.48
CA THR A 404 -1.96 49.49 -12.62
C THR A 404 -1.29 49.85 -13.92
N ASP A 405 -1.45 49.01 -14.93
CA ASP A 405 -1.11 49.37 -16.29
C ASP A 405 -2.11 50.42 -16.82
N PRO A 406 -1.64 51.60 -17.26
CA PRO A 406 -2.52 52.71 -17.63
C PRO A 406 -3.31 52.46 -18.93
N GLU A 407 -2.89 51.50 -19.77
CA GLU A 407 -3.60 51.18 -21.01
C GLU A 407 -4.68 50.12 -20.81
N THR A 408 -4.34 49.04 -20.10
CA THR A 408 -5.19 47.86 -19.93
C THR A 408 -6.02 47.90 -18.65
N GLY A 409 -5.65 48.75 -17.68
CA GLY A 409 -6.27 48.81 -16.36
C GLY A 409 -5.94 47.59 -15.48
N LYS A 410 -5.09 46.67 -15.95
CA LYS A 410 -4.70 45.47 -15.22
C LYS A 410 -3.75 45.80 -14.07
N GLN A 411 -3.86 45.06 -12.98
CA GLN A 411 -3.17 45.33 -11.72
C GLN A 411 -1.84 44.58 -11.64
N TYR A 412 -0.86 45.18 -10.97
CA TYR A 412 0.37 44.51 -10.53
C TYR A 412 0.73 44.96 -9.12
N HIS A 413 1.63 44.25 -8.45
CA HIS A 413 2.29 44.73 -7.25
C HIS A 413 3.77 44.32 -7.22
N VAL A 414 4.54 44.99 -6.38
CA VAL A 414 5.96 44.73 -6.10
C VAL A 414 6.09 44.42 -4.62
N GLN A 415 6.56 43.22 -4.32
CA GLN A 415 7.00 42.79 -3.00
C GLN A 415 8.48 43.16 -2.85
N VAL A 416 8.75 44.22 -2.10
CA VAL A 416 10.11 44.70 -1.86
C VAL A 416 10.65 44.04 -0.59
N THR A 417 11.75 43.28 -0.71
CA THR A 417 12.57 42.87 0.43
C THR A 417 13.93 43.57 0.37
N ALA A 418 14.24 44.44 1.32
CA ALA A 418 15.56 45.07 1.45
C ALA A 418 16.33 44.44 2.61
N ILE A 419 17.61 44.13 2.40
CA ILE A 419 18.44 43.40 3.37
C ILE A 419 19.78 44.11 3.50
N HIS A 420 20.20 44.34 4.74
CA HIS A 420 21.56 44.75 5.04
C HIS A 420 22.17 43.78 6.03
N SER A 421 23.28 43.17 5.60
CA SER A 421 24.05 42.22 6.39
C SER A 421 25.50 42.71 6.51
N PRO A 422 25.93 43.12 7.70
CA PRO A 422 27.33 43.48 7.96
C PRO A 422 28.24 42.25 8.07
N ASN A 423 27.68 41.05 8.27
CA ASN A 423 28.42 39.79 8.31
C ASN A 423 27.73 38.66 7.52
N PRO A 424 27.81 38.68 6.17
CA PRO A 424 27.11 37.72 5.30
C PRO A 424 27.40 36.25 5.59
N GLU A 425 28.61 35.93 6.08
CA GLU A 425 28.99 34.55 6.43
C GLU A 425 28.16 33.99 7.58
N ASN A 426 27.76 34.84 8.53
CA ASN A 426 26.95 34.44 9.68
C ASN A 426 25.45 34.71 9.46
N ASP A 427 25.12 35.76 8.71
CA ASP A 427 23.75 36.26 8.61
C ASP A 427 22.94 35.60 7.48
N ALA A 428 23.56 34.99 6.47
CA ALA A 428 22.84 34.52 5.28
C ALA A 428 21.75 33.48 5.60
N GLU A 429 22.00 32.61 6.57
CA GLU A 429 20.97 31.66 7.00
C GLU A 429 19.80 32.38 7.69
N ASP A 430 20.08 33.30 8.62
CA ASP A 430 19.03 34.04 9.31
C ASP A 430 18.26 34.96 8.37
N ALA A 431 18.93 35.61 7.42
CA ALA A 431 18.29 36.39 6.35
C ALA A 431 17.33 35.54 5.52
N ALA A 432 17.72 34.31 5.15
CA ALA A 432 16.86 33.38 4.43
C ALA A 432 15.72 32.79 5.29
N ARG A 433 15.89 32.70 6.62
CA ARG A 433 14.82 32.28 7.54
C ARG A 433 13.81 33.40 7.79
N GLN A 434 14.28 34.64 7.89
CA GLN A 434 13.53 35.79 8.39
C GLN A 434 13.00 36.73 7.29
N CYS A 435 13.40 36.55 6.03
CA CYS A 435 12.78 37.24 4.90
C CYS A 435 11.27 36.88 4.82
N PRO A 436 10.36 37.77 4.39
CA PRO A 436 8.93 37.47 4.34
C PRO A 436 8.54 36.39 3.31
N ASP A 437 9.18 36.35 2.16
CA ASP A 437 8.95 35.34 1.12
C ASP A 437 10.13 34.36 1.03
N TYR A 438 9.83 33.06 0.92
CA TYR A 438 10.84 32.04 0.63
C TYR A 438 11.48 32.23 -0.75
N ALA A 439 10.64 32.52 -1.76
CA ALA A 439 11.07 32.62 -3.15
C ALA A 439 11.88 33.90 -3.43
N ALA A 440 11.81 34.88 -2.54
CA ALA A 440 12.52 36.17 -2.64
C ALA A 440 13.57 36.36 -1.53
N ALA A 441 14.15 35.28 -1.01
CA ALA A 441 15.28 35.34 -0.09
C ALA A 441 16.59 35.64 -0.85
N ALA A 442 17.42 36.56 -0.34
CA ALA A 442 18.76 36.75 -0.90
C ALA A 442 19.65 35.52 -0.65
N THR A 443 20.38 35.08 -1.66
CA THR A 443 21.33 33.97 -1.51
C THR A 443 22.61 34.44 -0.82
N TYR A 444 23.41 33.50 -0.29
CA TYR A 444 24.72 33.82 0.28
C TYR A 444 25.62 34.53 -0.74
N GLU A 445 25.57 34.14 -2.02
CA GLU A 445 26.35 34.74 -3.11
C GLU A 445 25.95 36.20 -3.38
N GLN A 446 24.68 36.54 -3.19
CA GLN A 446 24.19 37.90 -3.31
C GLN A 446 24.63 38.78 -2.12
N LEU A 447 24.66 38.21 -0.92
CA LEU A 447 25.07 38.92 0.30
C LEU A 447 26.61 39.05 0.41
N LYS A 448 27.36 38.05 -0.04
CA LYS A 448 28.83 38.04 0.00
C LYS A 448 29.42 39.18 -0.86
N GLY A 449 30.27 40.01 -0.26
CA GLY A 449 30.83 41.19 -0.95
C GLY A 449 29.83 42.36 -1.06
N SER A 450 28.69 42.28 -0.37
CA SER A 450 27.67 43.33 -0.27
C SER A 450 27.60 43.93 1.14
N GLU A 451 28.64 43.78 1.98
CA GLU A 451 28.69 44.20 3.39
C GLU A 451 28.44 45.72 3.55
N ASN A 452 28.84 46.51 2.56
CA ASN A 452 28.63 47.95 2.51
C ASN A 452 27.48 48.35 1.57
N HIS A 453 26.52 47.46 1.34
CA HIS A 453 25.36 47.68 0.48
C HIS A 453 24.06 47.29 1.19
N VAL A 454 22.96 47.85 0.70
CA VAL A 454 21.61 47.31 0.88
C VAL A 454 21.31 46.47 -0.36
N VAL A 455 20.97 45.21 -0.16
CA VAL A 455 20.55 44.27 -1.21
C VAL A 455 19.02 44.29 -1.28
N PHE A 456 18.48 44.54 -2.45
CA PHE A 456 17.06 44.50 -2.75
C PHE A 456 16.74 43.22 -3.51
N VAL A 457 15.74 42.48 -3.04
CA VAL A 457 15.13 41.37 -3.76
C VAL A 457 13.66 41.72 -3.96
N CYS A 458 13.31 42.08 -5.20
CA CYS A 458 11.97 42.52 -5.56
C CYS A 458 11.28 41.44 -6.39
N ALA A 459 10.18 40.91 -5.88
CA ALA A 459 9.30 40.00 -6.59
C ALA A 459 8.01 40.75 -6.98
N SER A 460 7.76 40.89 -8.27
CA SER A 460 6.62 41.62 -8.79
C SER A 460 5.65 40.64 -9.44
N LEU A 461 4.36 40.78 -9.13
CA LEU A 461 3.32 39.89 -9.62
C LEU A 461 2.28 40.71 -10.39
N GLY A 462 1.90 40.22 -11.57
CA GLY A 462 0.91 40.84 -12.44
C GLY A 462 -0.29 39.92 -12.62
N GLU A 463 -1.49 40.51 -12.69
CA GLU A 463 -2.71 39.73 -12.90
C GLU A 463 -2.80 39.14 -14.30
N PHE A 464 -3.17 37.87 -14.39
CA PHE A 464 -3.36 37.18 -15.66
C PHE A 464 -4.78 37.40 -16.18
N THR A 465 -4.93 37.56 -17.49
CA THR A 465 -6.23 37.92 -18.07
C THR A 465 -7.25 36.78 -17.99
N GLU A 466 -8.39 37.07 -17.39
CA GLU A 466 -9.54 36.19 -17.15
C GLU A 466 -10.34 35.81 -18.40
N ASP A 467 -10.29 36.63 -19.46
CA ASP A 467 -11.09 36.46 -20.69
C ASP A 467 -10.32 35.75 -21.81
N ASN A 468 -9.20 35.10 -21.49
CA ASN A 468 -8.47 34.31 -22.46
C ASN A 468 -9.08 32.90 -22.60
N GLU A 469 -9.99 32.73 -23.56
CA GLU A 469 -10.65 31.44 -23.87
C GLU A 469 -9.69 30.30 -24.24
N ASN A 470 -8.44 30.61 -24.56
CA ASN A 470 -7.43 29.58 -24.79
C ASN A 470 -6.97 28.91 -23.49
N ASN A 471 -7.21 29.53 -22.34
CA ASN A 471 -6.76 29.02 -21.06
C ASN A 471 -7.87 28.17 -20.43
N TYR A 472 -7.52 26.96 -20.01
CA TYR A 472 -8.51 26.03 -19.47
C TYR A 472 -7.87 24.95 -18.60
N LEU A 473 -8.71 24.34 -17.75
CA LEU A 473 -8.51 23.06 -17.12
C LEU A 473 -9.62 22.11 -17.61
N LYS A 474 -9.25 21.02 -18.29
CA LYS A 474 -10.22 20.06 -18.84
C LYS A 474 -9.89 18.65 -18.43
N ARG A 475 -10.91 17.85 -18.11
CA ARG A 475 -10.75 16.42 -17.86
C ARG A 475 -10.06 15.73 -19.05
N ASN A 476 -9.13 14.84 -18.76
CA ASN A 476 -8.40 14.02 -19.74
C ASN A 476 -8.54 12.52 -19.41
N ASN A 477 -7.88 11.67 -20.21
CA ASN A 477 -8.02 10.22 -20.13
C ASN A 477 -6.96 9.54 -19.23
N THR A 478 -6.24 10.29 -18.40
CA THR A 478 -5.28 9.65 -17.47
C THR A 478 -6.03 8.92 -16.35
N SER A 479 -5.43 7.83 -15.86
CA SER A 479 -6.08 6.88 -14.95
C SER A 479 -6.16 7.35 -13.49
N ASP A 480 -5.31 8.28 -13.06
CA ASP A 480 -5.33 8.82 -11.70
C ASP A 480 -6.38 9.92 -11.58
N PRO A 481 -7.51 9.71 -10.86
CA PRO A 481 -8.57 10.70 -10.72
C PRO A 481 -8.11 11.96 -9.96
N SER A 482 -7.00 11.93 -9.24
CA SER A 482 -6.44 13.13 -8.60
C SER A 482 -5.66 14.03 -9.57
N CYS A 483 -5.32 13.51 -10.77
CA CYS A 483 -4.46 14.18 -11.74
C CYS A 483 -5.03 14.21 -13.16
N ASN A 484 -6.28 13.77 -13.36
CA ASN A 484 -6.88 13.51 -14.68
C ASN A 484 -7.43 14.72 -15.42
N VAL A 485 -6.67 15.80 -15.40
CA VAL A 485 -6.98 17.04 -16.10
C VAL A 485 -5.78 17.55 -16.88
N THR A 486 -6.05 18.21 -17.99
CA THR A 486 -5.08 18.92 -18.80
C THR A 486 -5.22 20.42 -18.56
N LEU A 487 -4.12 21.05 -18.15
CA LEU A 487 -4.00 22.49 -17.95
C LEU A 487 -3.40 23.14 -19.20
N GLN A 488 -4.04 24.22 -19.66
CA GLN A 488 -3.52 25.09 -20.71
C GLN A 488 -3.46 26.54 -20.25
N TYR A 489 -2.27 27.12 -20.36
CA TYR A 489 -1.95 28.53 -20.28
C TYR A 489 -1.32 29.05 -21.58
N THR A 490 -1.68 30.29 -21.92
CA THR A 490 -1.15 31.11 -23.01
C THR A 490 -1.24 32.58 -22.61
N LEU A 491 -0.28 33.40 -23.04
CA LEU A 491 -0.32 34.85 -22.82
C LEU A 491 -1.23 35.55 -23.83
N HIS A 492 -2.10 36.41 -23.32
CA HIS A 492 -2.79 37.45 -24.09
C HIS A 492 -1.86 38.64 -24.38
N SER A 493 -2.24 39.54 -25.29
CA SER A 493 -1.47 40.77 -25.53
C SER A 493 -1.41 41.67 -24.29
N ASP A 494 -2.48 41.70 -23.52
CA ASP A 494 -2.59 42.54 -22.32
C ASP A 494 -1.71 42.01 -21.19
N ASP A 495 -1.59 40.69 -21.04
CA ASP A 495 -0.66 40.07 -20.09
C ASP A 495 0.78 40.50 -20.39
N ARG A 496 1.16 40.53 -21.68
CA ARG A 496 2.52 40.94 -22.10
C ARG A 496 2.78 42.41 -21.81
N LYS A 497 1.80 43.28 -22.07
CA LYS A 497 1.88 44.72 -21.77
C LYS A 497 2.01 44.97 -20.28
N LEU A 498 1.17 44.32 -19.47
CA LEU A 498 1.25 44.41 -18.02
C LEU A 498 2.60 43.94 -17.50
N TRP A 499 3.17 42.86 -18.08
CA TRP A 499 4.51 42.39 -17.73
C TRP A 499 5.59 43.41 -18.06
N ASP A 500 5.51 44.08 -19.22
CA ASP A 500 6.42 45.17 -19.57
C ASP A 500 6.32 46.34 -18.57
N THR A 501 5.10 46.74 -18.20
CA THR A 501 4.83 47.80 -17.23
C THR A 501 5.34 47.43 -15.84
N MET A 502 5.11 46.19 -15.40
CA MET A 502 5.56 45.67 -14.12
C MET A 502 7.10 45.59 -14.04
N ASP A 503 7.77 45.12 -15.11
CA ASP A 503 9.23 45.07 -15.18
C ASP A 503 9.82 46.48 -15.00
N LYS A 504 9.26 47.44 -15.73
CA LYS A 504 9.66 48.85 -15.65
C LYS A 504 9.43 49.42 -14.25
N ALA A 505 8.25 49.21 -13.68
CA ALA A 505 7.92 49.67 -12.34
C ALA A 505 8.83 49.08 -11.26
N THR A 506 9.26 47.83 -11.42
CA THR A 506 10.19 47.17 -10.49
C THR A 506 11.57 47.85 -10.50
N TYR A 507 12.10 48.16 -11.68
CA TYR A 507 13.35 48.94 -11.80
C TYR A 507 13.20 50.34 -11.21
N GLU A 508 12.10 51.04 -11.51
CA GLU A 508 11.83 52.38 -10.98
C GLU A 508 11.68 52.37 -9.45
N THR A 509 11.08 51.31 -8.90
CA THR A 509 10.97 51.08 -7.44
C THR A 509 12.35 50.94 -6.80
N ILE A 510 13.22 50.10 -7.36
CA ILE A 510 14.61 49.95 -6.89
C ILE A 510 15.37 51.28 -6.96
N GLU A 511 15.29 51.98 -8.10
CA GLU A 511 15.96 53.27 -8.30
C GLU A 511 15.43 54.36 -7.36
N ALA A 512 14.12 54.37 -7.08
CA ALA A 512 13.47 55.27 -6.12
C ALA A 512 13.97 55.04 -4.68
N MET A 513 14.16 53.79 -4.28
CA MET A 513 14.74 53.44 -2.97
C MET A 513 16.22 53.80 -2.88
N CYS A 514 16.99 53.55 -3.94
CA CYS A 514 18.42 53.87 -4.01
C CYS A 514 18.70 55.37 -4.12
N ASN A 515 17.73 56.15 -4.61
CA ASN A 515 17.85 57.57 -4.93
C ASN A 515 19.05 57.90 -5.85
N THR A 516 19.42 56.95 -6.70
CA THR A 516 20.47 57.06 -7.71
C THR A 516 20.25 55.96 -8.75
N THR A 517 20.66 56.20 -10.00
CA THR A 517 20.61 55.20 -11.07
C THR A 517 22.00 54.74 -11.50
N SER A 518 23.04 55.54 -11.28
CA SER A 518 24.41 55.29 -11.78
C SER A 518 25.27 54.42 -10.84
N GLN A 519 24.77 54.13 -9.64
CA GLN A 519 25.46 53.35 -8.61
C GLN A 519 24.67 52.12 -8.17
N VAL A 520 23.60 51.78 -8.89
CA VAL A 520 22.84 50.54 -8.69
C VAL A 520 23.54 49.43 -9.47
N GLU A 521 23.75 48.30 -8.81
CA GLU A 521 24.22 47.08 -9.45
C GLU A 521 23.11 46.03 -9.39
N TYR A 522 22.99 45.23 -10.45
CA TYR A 522 21.98 44.19 -10.61
C TYR A 522 22.64 42.82 -10.66
N TRP A 523 21.94 41.82 -10.11
CA TRP A 523 22.42 40.45 -10.12
C TRP A 523 22.19 39.81 -11.49
N ASP A 524 23.27 39.34 -12.12
CA ASP A 524 23.19 38.51 -13.32
C ASP A 524 23.10 37.04 -12.87
N THR A 525 21.93 36.43 -13.03
CA THR A 525 21.66 35.04 -12.61
C THR A 525 22.42 34.01 -13.45
N LYS A 526 22.78 34.30 -14.70
CA LYS A 526 23.57 33.38 -15.55
C LYS A 526 25.04 33.44 -15.21
N ALA A 527 25.57 34.64 -14.96
CA ALA A 527 26.98 34.84 -14.61
C ALA A 527 27.26 34.74 -13.10
N GLN A 528 26.22 34.68 -12.26
CA GLN A 528 26.29 34.62 -10.79
C GLN A 528 27.17 35.75 -10.21
N LYS A 529 26.92 36.99 -10.65
CA LYS A 529 27.69 38.17 -10.23
C LYS A 529 26.89 39.47 -10.33
N TRP A 530 27.34 40.48 -9.58
CA TRP A 530 26.84 41.85 -9.68
C TRP A 530 27.35 42.56 -10.94
N THR A 531 26.47 43.26 -11.65
CA THR A 531 26.80 44.03 -12.85
C THR A 531 26.10 45.40 -12.85
N LYS A 532 26.61 46.38 -13.59
CA LYS A 532 25.98 47.71 -13.69
C LYS A 532 24.86 47.78 -14.73
N SER A 533 24.74 46.74 -15.56
CA SER A 533 23.72 46.68 -16.61
C SER A 533 22.45 46.04 -16.07
N LYS A 534 21.29 46.58 -16.44
CA LYS A 534 20.01 45.92 -16.14
C LYS A 534 19.98 44.55 -16.83
N PRO A 535 19.61 43.46 -16.13
CA PRO A 535 19.47 42.15 -16.74
C PRO A 535 18.43 42.15 -17.86
N SER A 536 18.57 41.24 -18.82
CA SER A 536 17.61 41.09 -19.92
C SER A 536 16.27 40.52 -19.43
N THR A 537 15.21 40.72 -20.21
CA THR A 537 13.85 40.27 -19.85
C THR A 537 13.77 38.76 -19.59
N ASP A 538 14.51 37.95 -20.35
CA ASP A 538 14.59 36.49 -20.16
C ASP A 538 15.27 36.06 -18.86
N MET A 539 16.00 36.96 -18.17
CA MET A 539 16.62 36.67 -16.87
C MET A 539 15.73 37.05 -15.69
N ILE A 540 14.86 38.05 -15.86
CA ILE A 540 14.04 38.61 -14.77
C ILE A 540 12.63 38.02 -14.74
N ARG A 541 12.09 37.60 -15.90
CA ARG A 541 10.77 36.99 -15.99
C ARG A 541 10.87 35.52 -15.63
N ILE A 542 10.16 35.11 -14.58
CA ILE A 542 10.20 33.73 -14.14
C ILE A 542 9.13 32.94 -14.91
N PRO A 543 9.50 31.79 -15.52
CA PRO A 543 8.56 30.97 -16.27
C PRO A 543 7.63 30.22 -15.32
N GLY A 544 6.52 30.85 -14.93
CA GLY A 544 5.57 30.29 -13.97
C GLY A 544 4.31 31.12 -13.74
N VAL A 545 3.25 30.45 -13.29
CA VAL A 545 2.04 31.07 -12.73
C VAL A 545 1.91 30.67 -11.27
N VAL A 546 1.51 31.60 -10.42
CA VAL A 546 1.22 31.40 -8.99
C VAL A 546 -0.16 31.96 -8.64
N HIS A 547 -0.68 31.65 -7.44
CA HIS A 547 -1.97 32.16 -6.96
C HIS A 547 -3.12 31.84 -7.92
N GLU A 548 -3.25 30.58 -8.30
CA GLU A 548 -4.20 30.13 -9.30
C GLU A 548 -5.65 30.32 -8.84
N THR A 549 -6.50 30.81 -9.73
CA THR A 549 -7.87 31.28 -9.41
C THR A 549 -8.86 31.04 -10.54
N SER A 550 -10.14 31.28 -10.26
CA SER A 550 -11.27 31.35 -11.21
C SER A 550 -11.70 30.05 -11.88
N THR A 551 -11.13 28.92 -11.47
CA THR A 551 -11.45 27.58 -12.00
C THR A 551 -12.88 27.14 -11.73
N ALA A 552 -13.56 27.74 -10.75
CA ALA A 552 -14.98 27.57 -10.48
C ALA A 552 -15.55 28.84 -9.84
N PHE A 553 -15.56 29.96 -10.57
CA PHE A 553 -15.90 31.26 -9.97
C PHE A 553 -17.40 31.43 -9.68
N VAL A 554 -17.71 32.30 -8.72
CA VAL A 554 -19.08 32.68 -8.34
C VAL A 554 -19.65 33.65 -9.37
N GLY A 555 -20.83 33.32 -9.91
CA GLY A 555 -21.54 34.17 -10.85
C GLY A 555 -22.71 33.45 -11.51
N HIS A 556 -23.49 34.18 -12.30
CA HIS A 556 -24.58 33.57 -13.05
C HIS A 556 -24.04 32.59 -14.11
N LYS A 557 -24.69 31.43 -14.24
CA LYS A 557 -24.31 30.39 -15.21
C LYS A 557 -24.26 30.90 -16.65
N LYS A 558 -25.15 31.82 -17.02
CA LYS A 558 -25.19 32.47 -18.36
C LYS A 558 -23.95 33.31 -18.68
N ASP A 559 -23.27 33.81 -17.66
CA ASP A 559 -22.10 34.67 -17.77
C ASP A 559 -20.79 33.85 -17.55
N GLY A 560 -20.90 32.52 -17.58
CA GLY A 560 -19.78 31.58 -17.36
C GLY A 560 -19.53 31.20 -15.90
N GLY A 561 -20.33 31.73 -14.96
CA GLY A 561 -20.20 31.43 -13.53
C GLY A 561 -20.45 29.96 -13.20
N SER A 562 -19.57 29.38 -12.39
CA SER A 562 -19.61 27.97 -12.02
C SER A 562 -20.38 27.72 -10.72
N LEU A 563 -20.40 28.72 -9.83
CA LEU A 563 -21.02 28.66 -8.51
C LEU A 563 -22.09 29.74 -8.36
N ASP A 564 -23.11 29.46 -7.56
CA ASP A 564 -24.06 30.48 -7.09
C ASP A 564 -23.45 31.32 -5.93
N GLU A 565 -24.18 32.34 -5.48
CA GLU A 565 -23.74 33.27 -4.42
C GLU A 565 -23.57 32.63 -3.02
N ASN A 566 -24.00 31.37 -2.88
CA ASN A 566 -23.77 30.52 -1.72
C ASN A 566 -22.56 29.59 -1.92
N TYR A 567 -21.70 29.92 -2.90
CA TYR A 567 -20.50 29.19 -3.25
C TYR A 567 -20.75 27.75 -3.70
N ARG A 568 -21.95 27.47 -4.19
CA ARG A 568 -22.41 26.13 -4.50
C ARG A 568 -22.46 25.89 -6.01
N PRO A 569 -21.95 24.75 -6.52
CA PRO A 569 -22.04 24.44 -7.95
C PRO A 569 -23.50 24.40 -8.41
N HIS A 570 -23.78 25.02 -9.55
CA HIS A 570 -25.14 25.03 -10.12
C HIS A 570 -25.68 23.60 -10.29
N GLY A 571 -26.82 23.29 -9.65
CA GLY A 571 -27.46 21.96 -9.71
C GLY A 571 -26.99 20.95 -8.66
N ILE A 572 -26.08 21.33 -7.75
CA ILE A 572 -25.62 20.50 -6.63
C ILE A 572 -26.03 21.18 -5.33
N LYS A 573 -26.70 20.51 -4.40
CA LYS A 573 -27.39 21.19 -3.27
C LYS A 573 -26.54 21.44 -2.02
N ASN A 574 -25.61 20.56 -1.69
CA ASN A 574 -24.88 20.54 -0.42
C ASN A 574 -23.34 20.48 -0.58
N VAL A 575 -22.82 20.86 -1.74
CA VAL A 575 -21.37 21.03 -1.96
C VAL A 575 -21.06 22.51 -2.06
N HIS A 576 -20.08 22.99 -1.30
CA HIS A 576 -19.63 24.37 -1.33
C HIS A 576 -18.14 24.43 -1.63
N VAL A 577 -17.72 25.40 -2.43
CA VAL A 577 -16.34 25.58 -2.84
C VAL A 577 -15.77 26.83 -2.17
N THR A 578 -14.52 26.78 -1.73
CA THR A 578 -13.85 27.96 -1.19
C THR A 578 -12.45 28.13 -1.81
N GLY A 579 -11.77 29.21 -1.42
CA GLY A 579 -10.45 29.60 -1.93
C GLY A 579 -10.51 30.25 -3.31
N GLY A 580 -9.35 30.42 -3.94
CA GLY A 580 -9.19 31.20 -5.17
C GLY A 580 -10.00 30.69 -6.36
N ALA A 581 -10.47 29.43 -6.34
CA ALA A 581 -11.40 28.90 -7.34
C ALA A 581 -12.63 29.80 -7.53
N THR A 582 -13.12 30.40 -6.43
CA THR A 582 -14.39 31.13 -6.38
C THR A 582 -14.31 32.54 -6.97
N PHE A 583 -13.10 33.06 -7.18
CA PHE A 583 -12.90 34.46 -7.58
C PHE A 583 -13.15 34.64 -9.08
N PRO A 584 -14.00 35.61 -9.50
CA PRO A 584 -14.21 35.90 -10.93
C PRO A 584 -12.95 36.39 -11.66
N THR A 585 -12.09 37.12 -10.94
CA THR A 585 -10.79 37.64 -11.39
C THR A 585 -9.73 37.40 -10.31
N SER A 586 -8.45 37.25 -10.67
CA SER A 586 -7.37 37.06 -9.67
C SER A 586 -7.07 38.34 -8.89
N GLY A 587 -7.17 39.50 -9.55
CA GLY A 587 -6.43 40.68 -9.10
C GLY A 587 -4.92 40.47 -9.21
N SER A 588 -4.12 41.36 -8.62
CA SER A 588 -2.67 41.16 -8.46
C SER A 588 -2.27 40.76 -7.04
N TRP A 589 -3.03 41.18 -6.03
CA TRP A 589 -2.67 41.03 -4.62
C TRP A 589 -2.56 39.56 -4.19
N ASN A 590 -1.74 39.27 -3.18
CA ASN A 590 -1.67 37.93 -2.60
C ASN A 590 -3.05 37.53 -2.00
N PRO A 591 -3.69 36.45 -2.47
CA PRO A 591 -5.12 36.22 -2.20
C PRO A 591 -5.41 35.60 -0.82
N THR A 592 -4.39 35.23 -0.03
CA THR A 592 -4.55 34.41 1.19
C THR A 592 -5.54 34.99 2.20
N LEU A 593 -5.40 36.28 2.52
CA LEU A 593 -6.28 36.96 3.47
C LEU A 593 -7.72 37.00 2.97
N THR A 594 -7.90 37.40 1.71
CA THR A 594 -9.20 37.43 1.03
C THR A 594 -9.86 36.06 0.97
N MET A 595 -9.11 34.99 0.70
CA MET A 595 -9.63 33.62 0.69
C MET A 595 -10.10 33.17 2.08
N CYS A 596 -9.40 33.54 3.15
CA CYS A 596 -9.82 33.24 4.51
C CYS A 596 -11.11 33.97 4.87
N GLY A 597 -11.21 35.26 4.56
CA GLY A 597 -12.43 36.04 4.80
C GLY A 597 -13.65 35.45 4.09
N PHE A 598 -13.53 35.03 2.82
CA PHE A 598 -14.64 34.38 2.11
C PHE A 598 -14.95 32.96 2.60
N ALA A 599 -13.97 32.23 3.14
CA ALA A 599 -14.23 30.97 3.84
C ALA A 599 -15.02 31.19 5.15
N GLN A 600 -14.74 32.27 5.88
CA GLN A 600 -15.50 32.68 7.08
C GLN A 600 -16.90 33.20 6.71
N ASP A 601 -17.04 33.91 5.60
CA ASP A 601 -18.35 34.30 5.03
C ASP A 601 -19.21 33.07 4.72
N LEU A 602 -18.63 32.05 4.07
CA LEU A 602 -19.32 30.78 3.83
C LEU A 602 -19.79 30.13 5.15
N ALA A 603 -18.94 30.09 6.18
CA ALA A 603 -19.33 29.55 7.49
C ALA A 603 -20.52 30.32 8.10
N ARG A 604 -20.54 31.65 8.00
CA ARG A 604 -21.67 32.49 8.44
C ARG A 604 -22.95 32.21 7.67
N LYS A 605 -22.90 32.16 6.33
CA LYS A 605 -24.06 31.86 5.48
C LYS A 605 -24.67 30.50 5.82
N LEU A 606 -23.83 29.48 6.02
CA LEU A 606 -24.28 28.13 6.41
C LEU A 606 -24.84 28.07 7.83
N HIS A 607 -24.36 28.91 8.75
CA HIS A 607 -24.89 29.02 10.12
C HIS A 607 -26.25 29.72 10.15
N ARG A 608 -26.46 30.77 9.34
CA ARG A 608 -27.71 31.54 9.30
C ARG A 608 -28.86 30.86 8.55
N GLY A 609 -28.60 29.75 7.85
CA GLY A 609 -29.59 29.08 7.00
C GLY A 609 -29.90 29.84 5.70
N GLU A 610 -29.09 30.85 5.34
CA GLU A 610 -29.26 31.66 4.11
C GLU A 610 -29.10 30.82 2.82
N CYS A 611 -28.61 29.58 2.95
CA CYS A 611 -28.46 28.59 1.87
C CYS A 611 -29.65 27.61 1.73
N GLU A 612 -30.70 27.70 2.56
CA GLU A 612 -31.85 26.76 2.58
C GLU A 612 -33.06 27.21 1.72
N GLY A 613 -32.90 28.27 0.92
CA GLY A 613 -33.95 28.76 0.04
C GLY A 613 -34.18 27.90 -1.20
N ASP A 614 -34.87 26.76 -1.06
CA ASP A 614 -35.79 26.20 -2.08
C ASP A 614 -36.59 24.96 -1.62
N THR A 615 -36.86 24.78 -0.31
CA THR A 615 -37.74 23.71 0.17
C THR A 615 -38.79 24.22 1.14
N ASP A 616 -39.73 24.99 0.60
CA ASP A 616 -41.07 25.10 1.20
C ASP A 616 -41.94 24.05 0.52
N ILE A 617 -42.23 22.95 1.22
CA ILE A 617 -43.45 22.12 1.17
C ILE A 617 -43.22 20.92 2.12
N LEU A 618 -44.10 20.81 3.13
CA LEU A 618 -44.29 19.73 4.11
C LEU A 618 -43.44 19.75 5.39
N ARG A 619 -43.76 20.71 6.28
CA ARG A 619 -43.82 20.41 7.71
C ARG A 619 -45.16 19.74 8.00
N ASP A 620 -45.14 18.45 8.31
CA ASP A 620 -46.21 17.84 9.10
C ASP A 620 -45.62 16.99 10.22
N HIS A 621 -46.09 17.29 11.43
CA HIS A 621 -45.82 16.57 12.65
C HIS A 621 -46.37 15.14 12.56
N VAL A 622 -45.52 14.13 12.78
CA VAL A 622 -45.99 12.80 13.22
C VAL A 622 -45.10 12.30 14.35
N SER A 623 -45.76 11.96 15.45
CA SER A 623 -45.20 11.41 16.68
C SER A 623 -44.59 10.02 16.49
N LEU A 624 -43.55 9.77 17.27
CA LEU A 624 -43.03 8.45 17.60
C LEU A 624 -44.15 7.46 17.99
N SER A 625 -44.24 6.36 17.26
CA SER A 625 -44.64 5.07 17.83
C SER A 625 -44.02 3.95 16.99
N ASP A 626 -43.51 2.95 17.71
CA ASP A 626 -42.72 1.83 17.22
C ASP A 626 -43.33 1.11 16.01
N HIS A 627 -42.46 0.74 15.06
CA HIS A 627 -42.39 -0.52 14.29
C HIS A 627 -41.81 -0.26 12.89
N PHE A 628 -40.51 0.03 12.77
CA PHE A 628 -39.73 -0.30 11.56
C PHE A 628 -38.24 -0.36 11.95
N LEU A 629 -37.61 -1.52 11.71
CA LEU A 629 -36.16 -1.66 11.69
C LEU A 629 -35.55 -0.60 10.74
N PRO A 630 -34.42 0.05 11.08
CA PRO A 630 -33.92 1.21 10.33
C PRO A 630 -33.43 0.82 8.94
N SER A 631 -33.91 1.55 7.93
CA SER A 631 -33.56 1.44 6.50
C SER A 631 -32.10 1.82 6.17
N SER A 632 -31.36 2.44 7.11
CA SER A 632 -29.94 2.80 6.96
C SER A 632 -29.02 1.58 6.90
N ALA A 633 -29.31 0.51 7.65
CA ALA A 633 -28.59 -0.77 7.53
C ALA A 633 -28.88 -1.48 6.19
N ARG A 634 -30.01 -1.16 5.55
CA ARG A 634 -30.38 -1.66 4.22
C ARG A 634 -29.66 -0.87 3.12
N PHE A 635 -29.48 0.45 3.30
CA PHE A 635 -28.80 1.33 2.33
C PHE A 635 -27.27 1.25 2.40
N VAL A 636 -26.67 1.12 3.59
CA VAL A 636 -25.24 0.79 3.77
C VAL A 636 -24.96 -0.63 3.28
N LYS A 637 -25.84 -1.60 3.56
CA LYS A 637 -25.78 -2.90 2.86
C LYS A 637 -25.91 -2.76 1.35
N LEU A 638 -26.71 -1.85 0.81
CA LEU A 638 -26.87 -1.65 -0.64
C LEU A 638 -25.67 -0.97 -1.32
N LEU A 639 -24.90 -0.13 -0.61
CA LEU A 639 -23.77 0.64 -1.16
C LEU A 639 -22.41 -0.04 -0.94
N THR A 640 -22.20 -0.67 0.22
CA THR A 640 -21.17 -1.70 0.36
C THR A 640 -21.51 -2.86 -0.56
N ALA A 641 -22.80 -3.24 -0.73
CA ALA A 641 -23.18 -4.13 -1.81
C ALA A 641 -23.09 -3.50 -3.19
N ALA A 642 -22.94 -2.19 -3.43
CA ALA A 642 -22.74 -1.65 -4.78
C ALA A 642 -21.27 -1.71 -5.19
N VAL A 643 -20.33 -1.43 -4.27
CA VAL A 643 -18.90 -1.62 -4.49
C VAL A 643 -18.56 -3.11 -4.47
N ILE A 644 -19.06 -3.85 -3.48
CA ILE A 644 -18.99 -5.32 -3.47
C ILE A 644 -19.76 -5.87 -4.66
N SER A 645 -20.89 -5.29 -5.13
CA SER A 645 -21.58 -5.75 -6.36
C SER A 645 -20.72 -5.49 -7.57
N ARG A 646 -20.11 -4.32 -7.75
CA ARG A 646 -19.22 -4.09 -8.91
C ARG A 646 -18.00 -5.02 -8.87
N LEU A 647 -17.40 -5.22 -7.69
CA LEU A 647 -16.31 -6.17 -7.53
C LEU A 647 -16.80 -7.61 -7.77
N LEU A 648 -17.97 -7.98 -7.25
CA LEU A 648 -18.64 -9.25 -7.50
C LEU A 648 -18.93 -9.43 -8.99
N ASP A 649 -19.43 -8.42 -9.68
CA ASP A 649 -19.74 -8.44 -11.11
C ASP A 649 -18.46 -8.70 -11.91
N ARG A 650 -17.36 -8.06 -11.52
CA ARG A 650 -16.03 -8.28 -12.10
C ARG A 650 -15.52 -9.70 -11.84
N LEU A 651 -15.58 -10.16 -10.59
CA LEU A 651 -15.17 -11.50 -10.19
C LEU A 651 -16.03 -12.58 -10.87
N GLN A 652 -17.35 -12.40 -10.94
CA GLN A 652 -18.30 -13.25 -11.65
C GLN A 652 -18.06 -13.21 -13.17
N GLY A 653 -17.68 -12.05 -13.70
CA GLY A 653 -17.32 -11.83 -15.10
C GLY A 653 -16.13 -12.67 -15.56
N LEU A 654 -15.29 -13.18 -14.65
CA LEU A 654 -14.19 -14.07 -14.97
C LEU A 654 -14.63 -15.48 -15.38
N GLY A 655 -15.90 -15.86 -15.21
CA GLY A 655 -16.34 -17.26 -15.39
C GLY A 655 -15.99 -17.87 -16.76
N ALA A 656 -16.07 -17.09 -17.84
CA ALA A 656 -15.75 -17.54 -19.18
C ALA A 656 -14.25 -17.84 -19.36
N ILE A 657 -13.38 -16.92 -18.93
CA ILE A 657 -11.92 -17.12 -19.00
C ILE A 657 -11.47 -18.25 -18.07
N ILE A 658 -12.05 -18.37 -16.88
CA ILE A 658 -11.75 -19.45 -15.94
C ILE A 658 -12.07 -20.80 -16.58
N SER A 659 -13.25 -20.93 -17.19
CA SER A 659 -13.66 -22.16 -17.90
C SER A 659 -12.69 -22.49 -19.04
N GLN A 660 -12.30 -21.48 -19.83
CA GLN A 660 -11.34 -21.66 -20.92
C GLN A 660 -9.95 -22.09 -20.43
N ILE A 661 -9.46 -21.54 -19.32
CA ILE A 661 -8.21 -21.97 -18.68
C ILE A 661 -8.33 -23.42 -18.20
N CYS A 662 -9.47 -23.80 -17.61
CA CYS A 662 -9.73 -25.18 -17.18
C CYS A 662 -9.73 -26.16 -18.36
N ASP A 663 -10.35 -25.80 -19.48
CA ASP A 663 -10.38 -26.60 -20.71
C ASP A 663 -8.97 -26.80 -21.29
N ILE A 664 -8.18 -25.73 -21.38
CA ILE A 664 -6.78 -25.78 -21.85
C ILE A 664 -5.94 -26.68 -20.94
N ALA A 665 -6.14 -26.58 -19.63
CA ALA A 665 -5.37 -27.31 -18.64
C ALA A 665 -5.82 -28.76 -18.44
N GLY A 666 -7.04 -29.14 -18.83
CA GLY A 666 -7.64 -30.41 -18.42
C GLY A 666 -7.94 -30.45 -16.91
N THR A 667 -8.55 -29.38 -16.40
CA THR A 667 -9.02 -29.28 -15.01
C THR A 667 -10.52 -29.61 -14.97
N PRO A 668 -10.94 -30.80 -14.47
CA PRO A 668 -12.33 -31.20 -14.53
C PRO A 668 -13.18 -30.40 -13.55
N GLY A 669 -12.67 -30.05 -12.36
CA GLY A 669 -13.38 -29.20 -11.42
C GLY A 669 -12.46 -28.33 -10.56
N LEU A 670 -12.97 -27.16 -10.17
CA LEU A 670 -12.30 -26.27 -9.22
C LEU A 670 -13.31 -25.48 -8.38
N SER A 671 -12.89 -25.14 -7.17
CA SER A 671 -13.59 -24.23 -6.25
C SER A 671 -12.68 -23.06 -5.94
N LEU A 672 -13.24 -21.86 -5.88
CA LEU A 672 -12.51 -20.63 -5.57
C LEU A 672 -13.24 -19.79 -4.53
N GLY A 673 -12.48 -18.94 -3.86
CA GLY A 673 -12.99 -18.05 -2.84
C GLY A 673 -12.15 -16.78 -2.69
N VAL A 674 -12.83 -15.66 -2.46
CA VAL A 674 -12.24 -14.35 -2.21
C VAL A 674 -12.78 -13.79 -0.89
N LEU A 675 -11.86 -13.49 0.00
CA LEU A 675 -12.09 -12.73 1.22
C LEU A 675 -11.53 -11.31 1.03
N HIS A 676 -12.29 -10.31 1.42
CA HIS A 676 -11.90 -8.90 1.32
C HIS A 676 -12.45 -8.14 2.53
N HIS A 677 -11.61 -7.33 3.18
CA HIS A 677 -11.97 -6.63 4.42
C HIS A 677 -12.56 -7.56 5.50
N GLY A 678 -11.99 -8.76 5.65
CA GLY A 678 -12.44 -9.75 6.64
C GLY A 678 -13.75 -10.47 6.29
N GLN A 679 -14.36 -10.21 5.13
CA GLN A 679 -15.61 -10.85 4.68
C GLN A 679 -15.37 -11.76 3.49
N MET A 680 -15.98 -12.94 3.48
CA MET A 680 -16.04 -13.79 2.28
C MET A 680 -17.02 -13.16 1.28
N ILE A 681 -16.48 -12.52 0.24
CA ILE A 681 -17.28 -11.75 -0.71
C ILE A 681 -17.65 -12.55 -1.96
N HIS A 682 -16.86 -13.55 -2.35
CA HIS A 682 -17.10 -14.33 -3.55
C HIS A 682 -16.68 -15.79 -3.34
N GLN A 683 -17.53 -16.72 -3.72
CA GLN A 683 -17.21 -18.14 -3.85
C GLN A 683 -17.85 -18.64 -5.13
N ALA A 684 -17.10 -19.42 -5.91
CA ALA A 684 -17.58 -19.96 -7.17
C ALA A 684 -16.96 -21.32 -7.44
N ASN A 685 -17.67 -22.13 -8.20
CA ASN A 685 -17.32 -23.52 -8.45
C ASN A 685 -17.52 -23.80 -9.93
N PHE A 686 -16.57 -24.50 -10.54
CA PHE A 686 -16.56 -24.78 -11.97
C PHE A 686 -16.36 -26.28 -12.19
N GLY A 687 -17.03 -26.80 -13.22
CA GLY A 687 -16.84 -28.17 -13.67
C GLY A 687 -17.40 -29.23 -12.73
N LEU A 688 -16.65 -30.32 -12.55
CA LEU A 688 -17.06 -31.57 -11.91
C LEU A 688 -16.03 -32.02 -10.87
N ARG A 689 -16.49 -32.22 -9.63
CA ARG A 689 -15.72 -32.88 -8.57
C ARG A 689 -15.65 -34.40 -8.77
N ASP A 690 -16.60 -34.98 -9.49
CA ASP A 690 -16.58 -36.36 -9.98
C ASP A 690 -17.14 -36.38 -11.42
N VAL A 691 -16.27 -36.71 -12.37
CA VAL A 691 -16.56 -36.73 -13.81
C VAL A 691 -17.47 -37.89 -14.17
N GLU A 692 -17.22 -39.07 -13.60
CA GLU A 692 -18.01 -40.27 -13.90
C GLU A 692 -19.42 -40.15 -13.33
N ALA A 693 -19.55 -39.65 -12.10
CA ALA A 693 -20.84 -39.42 -11.45
C ALA A 693 -21.52 -38.10 -11.85
N ARG A 694 -20.84 -37.25 -12.64
CA ARG A 694 -21.31 -35.92 -13.07
C ARG A 694 -21.72 -35.02 -11.90
N LEU A 695 -20.94 -35.05 -10.82
CA LEU A 695 -21.19 -34.23 -9.63
C LEU A 695 -20.40 -32.93 -9.74
N SER A 696 -21.09 -31.80 -9.58
CA SER A 696 -20.45 -30.47 -9.50
C SER A 696 -19.83 -30.23 -8.13
N PRO A 697 -18.72 -29.46 -8.06
CA PRO A 697 -18.20 -28.95 -6.81
C PRO A 697 -19.07 -27.83 -6.24
N ASP A 698 -18.96 -27.64 -4.94
CA ASP A 698 -19.43 -26.50 -4.16
C ASP A 698 -18.30 -25.99 -3.26
N GLU A 699 -18.53 -24.88 -2.55
CA GLU A 699 -17.55 -24.25 -1.68
C GLU A 699 -17.15 -25.09 -0.46
N HIS A 700 -17.95 -26.12 -0.16
CA HIS A 700 -17.82 -27.10 0.91
C HIS A 700 -17.16 -28.41 0.43
N THR A 701 -16.84 -28.49 -0.87
CA THR A 701 -16.20 -29.67 -1.45
C THR A 701 -14.78 -29.79 -0.92
N VAL A 702 -14.44 -30.98 -0.42
CA VAL A 702 -13.14 -31.24 0.20
C VAL A 702 -12.10 -31.66 -0.84
N TYR A 703 -10.98 -30.95 -0.84
CA TYR A 703 -9.80 -31.20 -1.68
C TYR A 703 -8.58 -31.53 -0.81
N VAL A 704 -7.59 -32.22 -1.37
CA VAL A 704 -6.26 -32.30 -0.74
C VAL A 704 -5.55 -30.97 -0.94
N LEU A 705 -5.10 -30.34 0.15
CA LEU A 705 -4.49 -29.01 0.11
C LEU A 705 -3.10 -29.00 -0.52
N GLY A 706 -2.41 -30.14 -0.50
CA GLY A 706 -0.99 -30.19 -0.82
C GLY A 706 -0.22 -29.21 0.07
N SER A 707 0.75 -28.50 -0.51
CA SER A 707 1.70 -27.71 0.26
C SER A 707 1.12 -26.48 0.99
N LEU A 708 -0.15 -26.10 0.80
CA LEU A 708 -0.81 -25.15 1.71
C LEU A 708 -0.83 -25.65 3.17
N THR A 709 -0.75 -26.97 3.37
CA THR A 709 -0.56 -27.63 4.67
C THR A 709 0.63 -27.06 5.46
N LYS A 710 1.69 -26.59 4.78
CA LYS A 710 2.91 -26.08 5.42
C LYS A 710 2.65 -24.85 6.28
N ALA A 711 1.78 -23.95 5.83
CA ALA A 711 1.38 -22.79 6.63
C ALA A 711 0.72 -23.22 7.96
N ILE A 712 -0.09 -24.28 7.92
CA ILE A 712 -0.78 -24.83 9.10
C ILE A 712 0.23 -25.48 10.05
N THR A 713 1.16 -26.29 9.54
CA THR A 713 2.25 -26.87 10.33
C THR A 713 3.12 -25.78 10.98
N ALA A 714 3.41 -24.69 10.26
CA ALA A 714 4.14 -23.54 10.81
C ALA A 714 3.36 -22.85 11.95
N ALA A 715 2.04 -22.70 11.82
CA ALA A 715 1.19 -22.18 12.88
C ALA A 715 1.17 -23.08 14.12
N MET A 716 1.10 -24.40 13.95
CA MET A 716 1.17 -25.36 15.07
C MET A 716 2.50 -25.23 15.84
N ILE A 717 3.62 -25.06 15.14
CA ILE A 717 4.91 -24.74 15.76
C ILE A 717 4.86 -23.40 16.48
N GLY A 718 4.30 -22.35 15.86
CA GLY A 718 4.16 -21.03 16.47
C GLY A 718 3.39 -21.07 17.80
N ILE A 719 2.33 -21.88 17.89
CA ILE A 719 1.60 -22.13 19.13
C ILE A 719 2.50 -22.75 20.21
N LEU A 720 3.29 -23.77 19.87
CA LEU A 720 4.20 -24.41 20.83
C LEU A 720 5.34 -23.47 21.28
N VAL A 721 5.79 -22.57 20.40
CA VAL A 721 6.78 -21.54 20.75
C VAL A 721 6.18 -20.51 21.70
N ASP A 722 4.94 -20.07 21.45
CA ASP A 722 4.21 -19.15 22.32
C ASP A 722 4.02 -19.73 23.73
N GLU A 723 3.78 -21.05 23.82
CA GLU A 723 3.71 -21.79 25.08
C GLU A 723 5.07 -22.01 25.77
N GLY A 724 6.17 -21.57 25.17
CA GLY A 724 7.53 -21.75 25.71
C GLY A 724 8.02 -23.20 25.69
N LYS A 725 7.36 -24.10 24.94
CA LYS A 725 7.74 -25.52 24.86
C LYS A 725 8.92 -25.77 23.92
N LEU A 726 9.12 -24.89 22.95
CA LEU A 726 10.32 -24.84 22.12
C LEU A 726 10.61 -23.40 21.71
N SER A 727 11.77 -23.17 21.11
CA SER A 727 12.13 -21.87 20.51
C SER A 727 12.41 -22.01 19.02
N TRP A 728 12.30 -20.91 18.30
CA TRP A 728 12.63 -20.83 16.88
C TRP A 728 14.06 -21.23 16.52
N THR A 729 14.99 -21.12 17.49
CA THR A 729 16.42 -21.46 17.36
C THR A 729 16.77 -22.81 17.98
N THR A 730 15.78 -23.55 18.48
CA THR A 730 15.97 -24.91 18.99
C THR A 730 16.56 -25.78 17.88
N GLN A 731 17.63 -26.51 18.19
CA GLN A 731 18.28 -27.38 17.20
C GLN A 731 17.50 -28.69 17.07
N LEU A 732 17.42 -29.20 15.85
CA LEU A 732 16.67 -30.42 15.57
C LEU A 732 17.21 -31.62 16.38
N GLN A 733 18.53 -31.75 16.49
CA GLN A 733 19.18 -32.82 17.24
C GLN A 733 18.85 -32.82 18.74
N ASP A 734 18.53 -31.66 19.32
CA ASP A 734 18.17 -31.54 20.73
C ASP A 734 16.77 -32.07 21.01
N VAL A 735 15.88 -32.01 20.02
CA VAL A 735 14.48 -32.47 20.12
C VAL A 735 14.32 -33.89 19.61
N LEU A 736 15.01 -34.24 18.54
CA LEU A 736 14.96 -35.55 17.91
C LEU A 736 16.39 -36.11 17.81
N PRO A 737 16.93 -36.75 18.86
CA PRO A 737 18.32 -37.24 18.90
C PRO A 737 18.64 -38.32 17.86
N ALA A 738 17.61 -38.92 17.24
CA ALA A 738 17.78 -39.81 16.09
C ALA A 738 18.34 -39.09 14.86
N PHE A 739 18.16 -37.77 14.77
CA PHE A 739 18.81 -36.95 13.75
C PHE A 739 20.29 -36.77 14.10
N HIS A 740 21.16 -37.41 13.34
CA HIS A 740 22.61 -37.29 13.48
C HIS A 740 23.27 -37.33 12.11
N ARG A 741 24.31 -36.51 11.91
CA ARG A 741 25.14 -36.50 10.72
C ARG A 741 26.62 -36.60 11.10
N ALA A 742 27.53 -36.57 10.13
CA ALA A 742 28.96 -36.66 10.42
C ALA A 742 29.39 -35.53 11.40
N LYS A 743 30.33 -35.81 12.31
CA LYS A 743 30.68 -34.93 13.46
C LYS A 743 30.97 -33.46 13.08
N TYR A 744 31.48 -33.20 11.88
CA TYR A 744 31.83 -31.86 11.41
C TYR A 744 30.91 -31.35 10.29
N ASP A 745 29.78 -32.02 10.05
CA ASP A 745 28.75 -31.55 9.13
C ASP A 745 28.01 -30.36 9.77
N PRO A 746 28.07 -29.15 9.18
CA PRO A 746 27.38 -27.97 9.72
C PRO A 746 25.87 -28.15 9.85
N THR A 747 25.26 -29.04 9.06
CA THR A 747 23.83 -29.32 9.07
C THR A 747 23.35 -30.04 10.34
N ASN A 748 24.26 -30.50 11.23
CA ASN A 748 23.87 -30.88 12.60
C ASN A 748 23.26 -29.70 13.39
N ASN A 749 23.57 -28.45 13.01
CA ASN A 749 23.08 -27.24 13.67
C ASN A 749 21.77 -26.69 13.04
N ILE A 750 21.04 -27.50 12.27
CA ILE A 750 19.73 -27.14 11.74
C ILE A 750 18.79 -26.80 12.90
N THR A 751 18.13 -25.65 12.79
CA THR A 751 17.11 -25.20 13.75
C THR A 751 15.69 -25.39 13.20
N ILE A 752 14.69 -25.27 14.07
CA ILE A 752 13.27 -25.28 13.68
C ILE A 752 12.96 -24.24 12.58
N THR A 753 13.52 -23.03 12.68
CA THR A 753 13.36 -22.00 11.63
C THR A 753 14.01 -22.43 10.31
N ASP A 754 15.13 -23.16 10.35
CA ASP A 754 15.81 -23.60 9.13
C ASP A 754 14.97 -24.62 8.34
N LEU A 755 14.26 -25.51 9.03
CA LEU A 755 13.31 -26.46 8.45
C LEU A 755 12.10 -25.75 7.82
N LEU A 756 11.46 -24.85 8.59
CA LEU A 756 10.25 -24.13 8.16
C LEU A 756 10.48 -23.26 6.93
N SER A 757 11.70 -22.75 6.77
CA SER A 757 12.05 -21.83 5.69
C SER A 757 12.95 -22.43 4.61
N HIS A 758 13.03 -23.77 4.52
CA HIS A 758 13.72 -24.48 3.44
C HIS A 758 15.17 -24.03 3.23
N ARG A 759 15.89 -23.74 4.31
CA ARG A 759 17.27 -23.21 4.27
C ARG A 759 18.26 -24.14 4.97
N THR A 760 17.95 -25.44 4.99
CA THR A 760 18.79 -26.49 5.59
C THR A 760 19.96 -26.89 4.70
N GLY A 761 19.86 -26.64 3.38
CA GLY A 761 20.80 -27.16 2.38
C GLY A 761 20.59 -28.63 2.03
N LEU A 762 19.58 -29.29 2.61
CA LEU A 762 19.29 -30.72 2.40
C LEU A 762 18.17 -30.91 1.38
N PRO A 763 18.29 -31.84 0.41
CA PRO A 763 17.30 -32.07 -0.64
C PRO A 763 16.08 -32.88 -0.16
N SER A 764 14.99 -32.84 -0.94
CA SER A 764 13.68 -33.40 -0.57
C SER A 764 13.56 -34.92 -0.74
N TYR A 765 14.25 -35.50 -1.73
CA TYR A 765 14.10 -36.90 -2.14
C TYR A 765 12.64 -37.25 -2.55
N ASP A 766 11.98 -36.34 -3.28
CA ASP A 766 10.54 -36.45 -3.56
C ASP A 766 10.20 -37.66 -4.46
N SER A 767 11.10 -38.01 -5.36
CA SER A 767 10.92 -39.11 -6.31
C SER A 767 10.87 -40.51 -5.69
N LEU A 768 11.27 -40.66 -4.43
CA LEU A 768 11.38 -41.97 -3.76
C LEU A 768 10.19 -42.26 -2.85
N TRP A 769 9.56 -41.23 -2.29
CA TRP A 769 8.44 -41.40 -1.36
C TRP A 769 7.08 -41.47 -2.06
N LEU A 770 6.94 -40.94 -3.28
CA LEU A 770 5.71 -41.03 -4.06
C LEU A 770 5.96 -41.79 -5.37
N LEU A 771 5.38 -42.98 -5.49
CA LEU A 771 5.46 -43.83 -6.69
C LEU A 771 4.17 -43.72 -7.52
N SER A 772 3.98 -44.66 -8.46
CA SER A 772 2.77 -44.70 -9.28
C SER A 772 1.53 -44.93 -8.43
N ASP A 773 0.39 -44.56 -8.98
CA ASP A 773 -0.93 -44.73 -8.37
C ASP A 773 -1.00 -44.08 -6.98
N ASN A 774 -0.23 -42.98 -6.79
CA ASN A 774 -0.10 -42.23 -5.55
C ASN A 774 0.34 -43.07 -4.34
N ARG A 775 1.06 -44.16 -4.58
CA ARG A 775 1.54 -45.06 -3.52
C ARG A 775 2.76 -44.49 -2.80
N ILE A 776 2.76 -44.61 -1.48
CA ILE A 776 3.87 -44.21 -0.61
C ILE A 776 4.55 -45.47 -0.09
N PRO A 777 5.76 -45.82 -0.56
CA PRO A 777 6.35 -47.12 -0.26
C PRO A 777 7.31 -47.08 0.94
N ILE A 778 7.54 -45.90 1.53
CA ILE A 778 8.48 -45.66 2.61
C ILE A 778 7.71 -45.47 3.91
N SER A 779 8.21 -46.06 5.01
CA SER A 779 7.63 -45.88 6.34
C SER A 779 7.82 -44.44 6.83
N ARG A 780 6.82 -43.91 7.53
CA ARG A 780 6.93 -42.63 8.21
C ARG A 780 8.07 -42.57 9.23
N GLU A 781 8.37 -43.71 9.86
CA GLU A 781 9.46 -43.83 10.85
C GLU A 781 10.85 -43.54 10.24
N ASP A 782 11.00 -43.73 8.93
CA ASP A 782 12.26 -43.52 8.22
C ASP A 782 12.53 -42.05 7.89
N ALA A 783 11.59 -41.13 8.14
CA ALA A 783 11.71 -39.71 7.77
C ALA A 783 12.99 -39.05 8.31
N ILE A 784 13.30 -39.29 9.60
CA ILE A 784 14.51 -38.76 10.24
C ILE A 784 15.77 -39.40 9.65
N SER A 785 15.75 -40.73 9.45
CA SER A 785 16.86 -41.46 8.83
C SER A 785 17.17 -40.96 7.42
N ILE A 786 16.14 -40.62 6.65
CA ILE A 786 16.30 -40.04 5.31
C ILE A 786 16.91 -38.65 5.42
N LEU A 787 16.39 -37.77 6.27
CA LEU A 787 16.94 -36.42 6.44
C LEU A 787 18.40 -36.44 6.95
N SER A 788 18.77 -37.40 7.78
CA SER A 788 20.16 -37.64 8.22
C SER A 788 21.06 -38.19 7.11
N TYR A 789 20.48 -38.87 6.13
CA TYR A 789 21.22 -39.53 5.06
C TYR A 789 21.50 -38.65 3.85
N VAL A 790 20.52 -37.84 3.44
CA VAL A 790 20.60 -37.11 2.17
C VAL A 790 21.88 -36.26 2.05
N PRO A 791 22.50 -36.18 0.86
CA PRO A 791 23.69 -35.36 0.67
C PRO A 791 23.39 -33.87 0.88
N VAL A 792 24.41 -33.10 1.23
CA VAL A 792 24.30 -31.63 1.31
C VAL A 792 24.31 -31.07 -0.12
N ALA A 793 23.24 -30.40 -0.52
CA ALA A 793 23.09 -29.81 -1.85
C ALA A 793 23.54 -28.33 -1.89
N ALA A 794 23.41 -27.63 -0.76
CA ALA A 794 23.89 -26.27 -0.57
C ALA A 794 24.35 -26.08 0.88
N ASP A 795 25.18 -25.07 1.13
CA ASP A 795 25.59 -24.75 2.50
C ASP A 795 24.39 -24.32 3.37
N LEU A 796 24.47 -24.60 4.67
CA LEU A 796 23.42 -24.26 5.61
C LEU A 796 23.11 -22.74 5.55
N ARG A 797 21.85 -22.40 5.30
CA ARG A 797 21.29 -21.03 5.22
C ARG A 797 21.73 -20.17 4.02
N THR A 798 22.44 -20.72 3.03
CA THR A 798 22.89 -19.92 1.89
C THR A 798 21.89 -19.85 0.75
N GLU A 799 21.07 -20.90 0.56
CA GLU A 799 20.13 -21.01 -0.55
C GLU A 799 18.79 -21.62 -0.10
N LEU A 800 17.73 -21.33 -0.87
CA LEU A 800 16.43 -21.98 -0.73
C LEU A 800 16.47 -23.36 -1.41
N VAL A 801 16.45 -24.43 -0.60
CA VAL A 801 16.33 -25.82 -1.06
C VAL A 801 15.01 -26.37 -0.55
N TYR A 802 13.97 -26.32 -1.38
CA TYR A 802 12.62 -26.75 -1.02
C TYR A 802 12.60 -28.24 -0.62
N ASN A 803 12.05 -28.53 0.55
CA ASN A 803 12.16 -29.86 1.17
C ASN A 803 10.88 -30.27 1.90
N ASN A 804 10.13 -31.24 1.34
CA ASN A 804 8.92 -31.78 1.96
C ASN A 804 9.23 -32.64 3.20
N MET A 805 10.33 -33.39 3.18
CA MET A 805 10.77 -34.22 4.31
C MET A 805 11.07 -33.36 5.55
N ALA A 806 11.55 -32.13 5.38
CA ALA A 806 11.72 -31.19 6.49
C ALA A 806 10.40 -30.91 7.23
N TYR A 807 9.28 -30.83 6.51
CA TYR A 807 7.96 -30.61 7.12
C TYR A 807 7.39 -31.88 7.76
N GLU A 808 7.64 -33.06 7.19
CA GLU A 808 7.34 -34.33 7.87
C GLU A 808 8.05 -34.39 9.23
N VAL A 809 9.35 -34.06 9.26
CA VAL A 809 10.13 -34.03 10.50
C VAL A 809 9.61 -32.97 11.48
N LEU A 810 9.14 -31.81 11.00
CA LEU A 810 8.46 -30.83 11.86
C LEU A 810 7.17 -31.39 12.48
N GLY A 811 6.44 -32.25 11.77
CA GLY A 811 5.33 -32.99 12.35
C GLY A 811 5.76 -33.90 13.49
N ARG A 812 6.88 -34.61 13.34
CA ARG A 812 7.48 -35.43 14.42
C ARG A 812 7.93 -34.59 15.61
N VAL A 813 8.43 -33.38 15.37
CA VAL A 813 8.75 -32.40 16.42
C VAL A 813 7.48 -32.00 17.19
N ILE A 814 6.38 -31.70 16.49
CA ILE A 814 5.09 -31.37 17.11
C ILE A 814 4.62 -32.53 17.99
N GLU A 815 4.64 -33.76 17.47
CA GLU A 815 4.22 -34.94 18.23
C GLU A 815 5.06 -35.15 19.48
N HIS A 816 6.39 -35.07 19.34
CA HIS A 816 7.32 -35.26 20.44
C HIS A 816 7.15 -34.21 21.54
N ILE A 817 7.03 -32.94 21.18
CA ILE A 817 6.93 -31.83 22.14
C ILE A 817 5.54 -31.72 22.77
N SER A 818 4.49 -32.00 21.99
CA SER A 818 3.11 -31.89 22.48
C SER A 818 2.64 -33.12 23.26
N GLY A 819 3.20 -34.29 22.99
CA GLY A 819 2.74 -35.57 23.52
C GLY A 819 1.44 -36.09 22.89
N THR A 820 0.96 -35.44 21.83
CA THR A 820 -0.26 -35.83 21.08
C THR A 820 0.09 -36.08 19.62
N ASP A 821 -0.66 -36.94 18.93
CA ASP A 821 -0.48 -37.12 17.49
C ASP A 821 -0.80 -35.82 16.72
N PHE A 822 -0.28 -35.71 15.49
CA PHE A 822 -0.41 -34.51 14.67
C PHE A 822 -1.89 -34.12 14.43
N SER A 823 -2.76 -35.10 14.17
CA SER A 823 -4.18 -34.86 13.87
C SER A 823 -4.92 -34.33 15.10
N SER A 824 -4.69 -34.93 16.26
CA SER A 824 -5.25 -34.48 17.54
C SER A 824 -4.80 -33.07 17.89
N PHE A 825 -3.51 -32.74 17.68
CA PHE A 825 -3.02 -31.38 17.90
C PHE A 825 -3.65 -30.39 16.93
N LEU A 826 -3.66 -30.68 15.63
CA LEU A 826 -4.29 -29.84 14.60
C LEU A 826 -5.76 -29.56 14.95
N THR A 827 -6.51 -30.62 15.26
CA THR A 827 -7.94 -30.55 15.54
C THR A 827 -8.23 -29.73 16.79
N SER A 828 -7.54 -30.01 17.90
CA SER A 828 -7.81 -29.35 19.18
C SER A 828 -7.31 -27.91 19.22
N ARG A 829 -6.23 -27.60 18.52
CA ARG A 829 -5.55 -26.30 18.61
C ARG A 829 -5.93 -25.31 17.53
N ILE A 830 -6.35 -25.78 16.35
CA ILE A 830 -6.67 -24.90 15.21
C ILE A 830 -8.10 -25.16 14.70
N LEU A 831 -8.43 -26.40 14.31
CA LEU A 831 -9.68 -26.65 13.59
C LEU A 831 -10.92 -26.37 14.44
N ARG A 832 -10.99 -26.95 15.64
CA ARG A 832 -12.14 -26.79 16.54
C ARG A 832 -12.30 -25.33 17.03
N PRO A 833 -11.23 -24.62 17.46
CA PRO A 833 -11.35 -23.19 17.80
C PRO A 833 -11.82 -22.29 16.65
N LEU A 834 -11.48 -22.63 15.40
CA LEU A 834 -11.88 -21.86 14.21
C LEU A 834 -13.18 -22.36 13.55
N GLY A 835 -13.77 -23.45 14.06
CA GLY A 835 -15.00 -24.02 13.50
C GLY A 835 -14.81 -24.70 12.14
N MET A 836 -13.60 -25.16 11.82
CA MET A 836 -13.27 -25.81 10.54
C MET A 836 -13.71 -27.27 10.54
N ASN A 837 -14.98 -27.51 10.24
CA ASN A 837 -15.62 -28.84 10.35
C ASN A 837 -15.43 -29.73 9.11
N GLU A 838 -14.94 -29.17 8.01
CA GLU A 838 -14.71 -29.85 6.73
C GLU A 838 -13.21 -30.01 6.45
N THR A 839 -12.40 -29.87 7.50
CA THR A 839 -10.95 -30.00 7.45
C THR A 839 -10.52 -31.27 8.15
N PHE A 840 -9.71 -32.08 7.46
CA PHE A 840 -9.29 -33.40 7.92
C PHE A 840 -7.79 -33.61 7.70
N TYR A 841 -7.18 -34.45 8.53
CA TYR A 841 -5.81 -34.91 8.34
C TYR A 841 -5.81 -36.28 7.67
N THR A 842 -5.15 -36.39 6.51
CA THR A 842 -4.89 -37.60 5.70
C THR A 842 -6.11 -38.41 5.20
N SER A 843 -7.21 -38.50 5.93
CA SER A 843 -8.43 -39.19 5.50
C SER A 843 -9.67 -38.43 5.99
N PRO A 844 -10.63 -38.11 5.11
CA PRO A 844 -11.96 -37.67 5.55
C PRO A 844 -12.76 -38.87 6.10
N PRO A 845 -13.84 -38.62 6.86
CA PRO A 845 -14.79 -39.66 7.26
C PRO A 845 -15.31 -40.45 6.04
N LEU A 846 -15.47 -41.78 6.20
CA LEU A 846 -15.87 -42.67 5.10
C LEU A 846 -17.26 -42.37 4.53
N ASP A 847 -18.14 -41.78 5.33
CA ASP A 847 -19.48 -41.36 4.98
C ASP A 847 -19.54 -39.95 4.37
N LEU A 848 -18.41 -39.23 4.33
CA LEU A 848 -18.35 -37.90 3.71
C LEU A 848 -18.41 -38.03 2.18
N VAL A 849 -19.57 -37.70 1.63
CA VAL A 849 -19.81 -37.75 0.18
C VAL A 849 -19.29 -36.53 -0.58
N ASN A 850 -19.03 -35.40 0.09
CA ASN A 850 -18.63 -34.15 -0.55
C ASN A 850 -17.11 -33.99 -0.76
N VAL A 851 -16.48 -35.00 -1.33
CA VAL A 851 -15.02 -35.04 -1.59
C VAL A 851 -14.78 -34.99 -3.09
N ALA A 852 -13.81 -34.19 -3.53
CA ALA A 852 -13.43 -34.14 -4.94
C ALA A 852 -12.57 -35.35 -5.31
N LYS A 853 -12.94 -36.04 -6.38
CA LYS A 853 -12.21 -37.19 -6.92
C LYS A 853 -10.98 -36.71 -7.71
N PRO A 854 -9.79 -37.33 -7.57
CA PRO A 854 -8.58 -36.83 -8.20
C PRO A 854 -8.45 -37.25 -9.65
N TYR A 855 -7.97 -36.33 -10.49
CA TYR A 855 -7.70 -36.57 -11.91
C TYR A 855 -6.32 -36.09 -12.37
N THR A 856 -5.84 -36.63 -13.49
CA THR A 856 -4.69 -36.09 -14.22
C THR A 856 -5.08 -35.80 -15.66
N ALA A 857 -4.43 -34.81 -16.28
CA ALA A 857 -4.68 -34.48 -17.68
C ALA A 857 -3.81 -35.32 -18.64
N LEU A 858 -4.45 -35.85 -19.68
CA LEU A 858 -3.82 -36.49 -20.84
C LEU A 858 -3.39 -35.43 -21.87
N GLN A 859 -2.64 -35.84 -22.88
CA GLN A 859 -2.08 -34.94 -23.90
C GLN A 859 -3.12 -34.13 -24.67
N ASN A 860 -4.36 -34.62 -24.77
CA ASN A 860 -5.48 -33.97 -25.43
C ASN A 860 -6.36 -33.16 -24.46
N ALA A 861 -5.87 -32.89 -23.25
CA ALA A 861 -6.58 -32.26 -22.13
C ALA A 861 -7.80 -33.03 -21.58
N SER A 862 -8.09 -34.26 -22.06
CA SER A 862 -9.02 -35.15 -21.38
C SER A 862 -8.45 -35.64 -20.05
N VAL A 863 -9.32 -36.04 -19.13
CA VAL A 863 -8.95 -36.36 -17.75
C VAL A 863 -9.01 -37.86 -17.49
N PHE A 864 -8.12 -38.34 -16.62
CA PHE A 864 -8.08 -39.74 -16.17
C PHE A 864 -8.13 -39.82 -14.63
N PRO A 865 -9.04 -40.61 -14.04
CA PRO A 865 -9.15 -40.73 -12.59
C PRO A 865 -7.94 -41.47 -12.02
N VAL A 866 -7.41 -40.99 -10.90
CA VAL A 866 -6.27 -41.62 -10.19
C VAL A 866 -6.60 -41.83 -8.70
N PRO A 867 -5.88 -42.70 -7.97
CA PRO A 867 -6.07 -42.83 -6.53
C PRO A 867 -5.75 -41.54 -5.76
N SER A 868 -6.33 -41.34 -4.58
CA SER A 868 -6.05 -40.15 -3.75
C SER A 868 -4.64 -40.22 -3.13
N PRO A 869 -3.84 -39.14 -3.17
CA PRO A 869 -2.53 -39.10 -2.53
C PRO A 869 -2.62 -38.94 -1.02
N ILE A 870 -1.61 -39.41 -0.29
CA ILE A 870 -1.44 -39.22 1.17
C ILE A 870 -2.75 -39.57 1.91
N TYR A 871 -3.20 -40.82 1.75
CA TYR A 871 -4.44 -41.33 2.32
C TYR A 871 -4.15 -42.48 3.28
N GLY A 872 -4.82 -42.49 4.44
CA GLY A 872 -4.69 -43.50 5.48
C GLY A 872 -4.13 -42.96 6.80
N GLU A 873 -4.05 -43.83 7.79
CA GLU A 873 -3.45 -43.54 9.09
C GLU A 873 -1.92 -43.64 9.02
N ASP A 874 -1.22 -42.78 9.74
CA ASP A 874 0.25 -42.77 9.89
C ASP A 874 1.06 -42.76 8.58
N VAL A 875 0.53 -42.07 7.57
CA VAL A 875 1.16 -41.94 6.25
C VAL A 875 2.25 -40.84 6.24
N LEU A 876 3.37 -41.14 5.58
CA LEU A 876 4.45 -40.17 5.35
C LEU A 876 3.95 -38.96 4.51
N MET A 877 4.51 -37.78 4.76
CA MET A 877 4.19 -36.48 4.15
C MET A 877 2.89 -35.82 4.61
N GLY A 878 2.20 -36.39 5.60
CA GLY A 878 0.99 -35.77 6.18
C GLY A 878 1.18 -34.31 6.59
N PRO A 879 2.17 -33.95 7.43
CA PRO A 879 2.47 -32.58 7.85
C PRO A 879 3.02 -31.66 6.73
N ALA A 880 3.39 -32.22 5.58
CA ALA A 880 3.91 -31.48 4.44
C ALA A 880 2.84 -31.19 3.38
N GLY A 881 1.81 -32.04 3.27
CA GLY A 881 0.80 -31.92 2.22
C GLY A 881 -0.52 -32.69 2.41
N GLY A 882 -0.74 -33.35 3.53
CA GLY A 882 -1.85 -34.30 3.73
C GLY A 882 -3.13 -33.71 4.32
N ILE A 883 -3.18 -32.42 4.67
CA ILE A 883 -4.43 -31.79 5.12
C ILE A 883 -5.39 -31.69 3.94
N ARG A 884 -6.65 -31.99 4.22
CA ARG A 884 -7.78 -31.86 3.30
C ARG A 884 -8.74 -30.81 3.83
N SER A 885 -9.29 -29.97 2.96
CA SER A 885 -10.23 -28.93 3.37
C SER A 885 -11.09 -28.47 2.21
N SER A 886 -12.16 -27.76 2.54
CA SER A 886 -12.96 -26.98 1.61
C SER A 886 -12.42 -25.55 1.45
N VAL A 887 -12.89 -24.83 0.41
CA VAL A 887 -12.58 -23.39 0.23
C VAL A 887 -13.12 -22.59 1.41
N HIS A 888 -14.33 -22.92 1.88
CA HIS A 888 -14.96 -22.25 3.01
C HIS A 888 -14.07 -22.29 4.27
N ASP A 889 -13.64 -23.49 4.69
CA ASP A 889 -12.79 -23.66 5.87
C ASP A 889 -11.43 -22.98 5.74
N ILE A 890 -10.81 -23.01 4.56
CA ILE A 890 -9.52 -22.34 4.35
C ILE A 890 -9.63 -20.83 4.40
N LEU A 891 -10.75 -20.24 3.95
CA LEU A 891 -10.99 -18.82 4.13
C LEU A 891 -11.16 -18.44 5.61
N LEU A 892 -11.78 -19.30 6.44
CA LEU A 892 -11.84 -19.09 7.90
C LEU A 892 -10.42 -19.07 8.50
N LEU A 893 -9.60 -20.05 8.12
CA LEU A 893 -8.21 -20.14 8.56
C LEU A 893 -7.39 -18.92 8.15
N TYR A 894 -7.46 -18.51 6.88
CA TYR A 894 -6.66 -17.40 6.38
C TYR A 894 -7.14 -16.04 6.89
N ASN A 895 -8.44 -15.89 7.19
CA ASN A 895 -8.93 -14.75 7.96
C ASN A 895 -8.27 -14.72 9.34
N ALA A 896 -8.20 -15.87 10.03
CA ALA A 896 -7.53 -15.96 11.32
C ALA A 896 -6.02 -15.66 11.24
N PHE A 897 -5.32 -16.07 10.17
CA PHE A 897 -3.92 -15.71 9.97
C PHE A 897 -3.73 -14.19 9.86
N ILE A 898 -4.56 -13.53 9.03
CA ILE A 898 -4.49 -12.09 8.81
C ILE A 898 -4.87 -11.33 10.08
N ASP A 899 -5.94 -11.73 10.73
CA ASP A 899 -6.41 -11.16 11.99
C ASP A 899 -5.34 -11.25 13.09
N ALA A 900 -4.75 -12.44 13.27
CA ALA A 900 -3.69 -12.66 14.25
C ALA A 900 -2.46 -11.81 13.95
N ALA A 901 -2.09 -11.64 12.68
CA ALA A 901 -0.95 -10.81 12.30
C ALA A 901 -1.23 -9.32 12.49
N ASN A 902 -2.41 -8.83 12.08
CA ASN A 902 -2.82 -7.44 12.27
C ASN A 902 -2.88 -7.10 13.77
N SER A 903 -3.30 -8.03 14.60
CA SER A 903 -3.28 -7.86 16.06
C SER A 903 -1.87 -7.91 16.66
N GLN A 904 -1.09 -8.95 16.35
CA GLN A 904 0.23 -9.18 16.98
C GLN A 904 1.34 -8.25 16.47
N ILE A 905 1.23 -7.78 15.22
CA ILE A 905 2.26 -6.97 14.55
C ILE A 905 1.76 -5.53 14.38
N GLY A 906 0.51 -5.36 13.93
CA GLY A 906 -0.08 -4.05 13.62
C GLY A 906 -0.68 -3.32 14.82
N GLY A 907 -0.85 -4.00 15.96
CA GLY A 907 -1.49 -3.43 17.15
C GLY A 907 -3.00 -3.20 16.97
N ALA A 908 -3.63 -3.81 15.97
CA ALA A 908 -5.07 -3.74 15.78
C ALA A 908 -5.82 -4.63 16.81
N GLU A 909 -7.05 -4.26 17.13
CA GLU A 909 -7.92 -5.15 17.89
C GLU A 909 -8.27 -6.39 17.04
N PRO A 910 -8.22 -7.60 17.60
CA PRO A 910 -8.54 -8.81 16.86
C PRO A 910 -10.02 -8.86 16.51
N ILE A 911 -10.32 -9.09 15.23
CA ILE A 911 -11.64 -9.43 14.69
C ILE A 911 -12.10 -10.76 15.31
N ILE A 912 -11.20 -11.74 15.45
CA ILE A 912 -11.50 -13.03 16.07
C ILE A 912 -10.98 -13.02 17.51
N SER A 913 -11.86 -12.70 18.46
CA SER A 913 -11.51 -12.58 19.88
C SER A 913 -10.80 -13.80 20.50
N GLN A 914 -11.08 -15.01 20.00
CA GLN A 914 -10.45 -16.27 20.42
C GLN A 914 -9.55 -16.89 19.34
N ASN A 915 -8.86 -16.05 18.57
CA ASN A 915 -7.93 -16.52 17.55
C ASN A 915 -6.84 -17.42 18.18
N PRO A 916 -6.64 -18.67 17.73
CA PRO A 916 -5.65 -19.58 18.31
C PRO A 916 -4.22 -19.33 17.79
N LEU A 917 -4.06 -18.58 16.71
CA LEU A 917 -2.77 -18.46 16.02
C LEU A 917 -1.85 -17.47 16.75
N ARG A 918 -0.57 -17.80 16.86
CA ARG A 918 0.44 -17.06 17.61
C ARG A 918 1.73 -16.92 16.83
N GLN A 919 2.55 -15.94 17.21
CA GLN A 919 3.89 -15.71 16.67
C GLN A 919 3.91 -15.34 15.17
N LEU A 920 2.87 -14.66 14.67
CA LEU A 920 2.75 -14.32 13.25
C LEU A 920 3.90 -13.42 12.75
N GLY A 921 4.41 -12.54 13.63
CA GLY A 921 5.58 -11.72 13.32
C GLY A 921 6.82 -12.54 12.94
N HIS A 922 7.00 -13.71 13.57
CA HIS A 922 8.12 -14.62 13.24
C HIS A 922 7.80 -15.54 12.07
N ILE A 923 6.57 -16.10 12.02
CA ILE A 923 6.11 -17.01 10.95
C ILE A 923 6.20 -16.31 9.60
N TRP A 924 5.74 -15.06 9.52
CA TRP A 924 5.74 -14.30 8.28
C TRP A 924 7.04 -13.57 8.01
N GLN A 925 8.00 -13.49 8.91
CA GLN A 925 9.29 -12.86 8.61
C GLN A 925 10.04 -13.60 7.49
N GLY A 926 10.50 -12.89 6.45
CA GLY A 926 11.36 -13.44 5.41
C GLY A 926 12.67 -13.99 5.97
N ARG A 927 13.05 -15.22 5.58
CA ARG A 927 14.21 -15.95 6.13
C ARG A 927 15.30 -16.27 5.15
N ILE A 928 14.95 -16.38 3.87
CA ILE A 928 15.85 -16.69 2.77
C ILE A 928 15.32 -16.03 1.51
N SER A 929 16.19 -15.38 0.74
CA SER A 929 15.80 -14.73 -0.51
C SER A 929 15.44 -15.77 -1.57
N LEU A 930 14.49 -15.43 -2.43
CA LEU A 930 14.23 -16.22 -3.63
C LEU A 930 15.33 -15.97 -4.67
N PRO A 931 15.63 -16.93 -5.55
CA PRO A 931 16.60 -16.77 -6.63
C PRO A 931 16.04 -15.90 -7.77
N LEU A 932 15.65 -14.67 -7.45
CA LEU A 932 15.05 -13.69 -8.36
C LEU A 932 15.84 -12.38 -8.29
N SER A 933 16.26 -11.87 -9.45
CA SER A 933 16.92 -10.57 -9.55
C SER A 933 15.88 -9.45 -9.45
N THR A 934 15.68 -8.91 -8.24
CA THR A 934 14.73 -7.83 -7.97
C THR A 934 15.21 -6.91 -6.85
N VAL A 935 14.84 -5.63 -6.92
CA VAL A 935 15.02 -4.65 -5.83
C VAL A 935 13.85 -4.64 -4.84
N ARG A 936 12.78 -5.38 -5.15
CA ARG A 936 11.57 -5.53 -4.33
C ARG A 936 11.68 -6.76 -3.42
N GLU A 937 10.91 -6.80 -2.33
CA GLU A 937 10.87 -7.97 -1.44
C GLU A 937 10.48 -9.23 -2.23
N ALA A 938 11.34 -10.25 -2.15
CA ALA A 938 11.15 -11.58 -2.72
C ALA A 938 11.87 -12.61 -1.83
N SER A 939 11.15 -13.19 -0.87
CA SER A 939 11.73 -14.10 0.11
C SER A 939 10.79 -15.26 0.45
N TYR A 940 11.31 -16.29 1.08
CA TYR A 940 10.53 -17.37 1.69
C TYR A 940 10.58 -17.24 3.22
N ALA A 941 9.42 -17.39 3.86
CA ALA A 941 9.19 -17.30 5.30
C ALA A 941 8.89 -18.71 5.88
N SER A 942 8.11 -18.83 6.95
CA SER A 942 7.70 -20.13 7.49
C SER A 942 6.42 -20.61 6.79
N GLY A 943 6.58 -21.33 5.68
CA GLY A 943 5.45 -21.87 4.90
C GLY A 943 4.75 -20.84 4.00
N TRP A 944 5.43 -19.73 3.67
CA TRP A 944 4.89 -18.65 2.84
C TRP A 944 5.98 -18.04 1.94
N LEU A 945 5.66 -17.82 0.66
CA LEU A 945 6.38 -16.88 -0.19
C LEU A 945 5.97 -15.45 0.17
N ARG A 946 6.92 -14.52 0.14
CA ARG A 946 6.71 -13.08 0.30
C ARG A 946 7.12 -12.39 -0.98
N MET A 947 6.17 -11.71 -1.63
CA MET A 947 6.44 -10.98 -2.87
C MET A 947 5.83 -9.58 -2.77
N GLN A 948 6.65 -8.56 -3.03
CA GLN A 948 6.18 -7.19 -3.16
C GLN A 948 5.81 -6.91 -4.62
N LEU A 949 4.50 -6.75 -4.86
CA LEU A 949 3.92 -6.48 -6.18
C LEU A 949 4.26 -5.06 -6.68
N PRO A 950 4.31 -4.82 -8.01
CA PRO A 950 4.30 -5.81 -9.08
C PRO A 950 5.46 -6.81 -9.03
N ALA A 951 5.13 -8.09 -9.24
CA ALA A 951 6.12 -9.15 -9.24
C ALA A 951 5.69 -10.39 -10.07
N PRO A 952 6.66 -11.17 -10.56
CA PRO A 952 6.39 -12.49 -11.09
C PRO A 952 6.11 -13.47 -9.92
N VAL A 953 4.85 -13.81 -9.68
CA VAL A 953 4.43 -14.62 -8.52
C VAL A 953 4.30 -16.09 -8.89
N GLY A 954 5.08 -16.98 -8.29
CA GLY A 954 4.85 -18.43 -8.35
C GLY A 954 6.05 -19.22 -7.83
N LEU A 955 5.85 -20.46 -7.37
CA LEU A 955 6.96 -21.30 -6.85
C LEU A 955 7.87 -21.87 -7.96
N GLY A 956 7.42 -21.86 -9.22
CA GLY A 956 8.09 -22.48 -10.37
C GLY A 956 9.10 -21.58 -11.09
N ARG A 957 8.89 -21.35 -12.40
CA ARG A 957 9.67 -20.42 -13.24
C ARG A 957 8.91 -19.08 -13.34
N PRO A 958 8.98 -18.20 -12.33
CA PRO A 958 8.02 -17.11 -12.19
C PRO A 958 8.25 -16.05 -13.27
N SER A 959 9.49 -15.92 -13.76
CA SER A 959 9.96 -14.91 -14.71
C SER A 959 9.40 -15.00 -16.13
N LEU A 960 8.53 -15.97 -16.44
CA LEU A 960 8.02 -16.20 -17.79
C LEU A 960 6.51 -15.91 -17.97
N GLY A 961 5.78 -15.58 -16.89
CA GLY A 961 4.34 -15.28 -16.94
C GLY A 961 3.99 -13.81 -16.77
N PRO A 962 2.69 -13.46 -16.84
CA PRO A 962 2.22 -12.08 -16.61
C PRO A 962 2.68 -11.56 -15.25
N ILE A 963 3.09 -10.30 -15.19
CA ILE A 963 3.48 -9.65 -13.94
C ILE A 963 2.22 -9.28 -13.15
N LEU A 964 2.07 -9.85 -11.96
CA LEU A 964 0.89 -9.61 -11.12
C LEU A 964 0.97 -8.19 -10.53
N GLY A 965 -0.09 -7.40 -10.70
CA GLY A 965 -0.20 -6.05 -10.13
C GLY A 965 0.62 -4.98 -10.85
N GLU A 966 0.95 -5.19 -12.13
CA GLU A 966 1.61 -4.18 -12.96
C GLU A 966 0.76 -2.91 -13.09
N GLY A 967 1.38 -1.74 -12.92
CA GLY A 967 0.69 -0.44 -12.93
C GLY A 967 0.00 -0.05 -11.62
N MET A 968 0.06 -0.87 -10.57
CA MET A 968 -0.61 -0.62 -9.29
C MET A 968 0.35 -0.10 -8.20
N PRO A 969 -0.20 0.54 -7.12
CA PRO A 969 0.56 0.77 -5.90
C PRO A 969 1.22 -0.52 -5.40
N SER A 970 2.45 -0.37 -4.93
CA SER A 970 3.24 -1.50 -4.45
C SER A 970 2.61 -2.12 -3.20
N ARG A 971 2.41 -3.44 -3.18
CA ARG A 971 1.81 -4.15 -2.03
C ARG A 971 2.56 -5.44 -1.73
N LEU A 972 2.70 -5.77 -0.45
CA LEU A 972 3.26 -7.06 -0.04
C LEU A 972 2.16 -8.11 -0.03
N GLY A 973 2.34 -9.18 -0.80
CA GLY A 973 1.49 -10.37 -0.76
C GLY A 973 2.23 -11.58 -0.17
N LEU A 974 1.49 -12.43 0.53
CA LEU A 974 1.93 -13.73 1.01
C LEU A 974 1.30 -14.82 0.16
N PHE A 975 2.12 -15.68 -0.46
CA PHE A 975 1.66 -16.66 -1.44
C PHE A 975 2.07 -18.08 -1.06
N HIS A 976 1.27 -19.06 -1.45
CA HIS A 976 1.71 -20.45 -1.49
C HIS A 976 0.88 -21.25 -2.50
N GLU A 977 1.49 -22.28 -3.08
CA GLU A 977 0.83 -23.22 -3.99
C GLU A 977 0.96 -24.65 -3.46
N GLY A 978 0.06 -25.54 -3.89
CA GLY A 978 0.14 -26.96 -3.64
C GLY A 978 -0.03 -27.76 -4.93
N SER A 979 0.72 -28.85 -5.05
CA SER A 979 0.62 -29.78 -6.16
C SER A 979 0.86 -31.20 -5.68
N LEU A 980 -0.10 -32.08 -5.95
CA LEU A 980 0.00 -33.53 -5.86
C LEU A 980 -0.67 -34.13 -7.11
N PRO A 981 -0.30 -35.32 -7.57
CA PRO A 981 -1.02 -35.97 -8.66
C PRO A 981 -2.50 -36.14 -8.26
N GLY A 982 -3.39 -35.43 -8.96
CA GLY A 982 -4.81 -35.40 -8.62
C GLY A 982 -5.32 -34.09 -8.00
N TYR A 983 -4.46 -33.20 -7.49
CA TYR A 983 -4.89 -31.95 -6.84
C TYR A 983 -3.87 -30.83 -7.02
N THR A 984 -4.35 -29.63 -7.33
CA THR A 984 -3.54 -28.41 -7.30
C THR A 984 -4.27 -27.31 -6.54
N THR A 985 -3.52 -26.47 -5.84
CA THR A 985 -4.08 -25.43 -4.95
C THR A 985 -3.25 -24.14 -5.00
N PHE A 986 -3.90 -23.02 -4.74
CA PHE A 986 -3.28 -21.69 -4.68
C PHE A 986 -3.89 -20.87 -3.55
N ALA A 987 -3.05 -20.10 -2.85
CA ALA A 987 -3.47 -19.14 -1.85
C ALA A 987 -2.64 -17.85 -1.92
N ALA A 988 -3.30 -16.71 -1.71
CA ALA A 988 -2.66 -15.41 -1.54
C ALA A 988 -3.33 -14.63 -0.41
N LEU A 989 -2.55 -14.02 0.48
CA LEU A 989 -3.02 -13.19 1.61
C LEU A 989 -2.43 -11.78 1.50
N PHE A 990 -3.26 -10.79 1.80
CA PHE A 990 -2.91 -9.36 1.81
C PHE A 990 -3.34 -8.75 3.15
N PRO A 991 -2.46 -8.73 4.17
CA PRO A 991 -2.79 -8.24 5.51
C PRO A 991 -3.26 -6.79 5.53
N GLU A 992 -2.65 -5.93 4.69
CA GLU A 992 -2.98 -4.50 4.55
C GLU A 992 -4.46 -4.25 4.29
N THR A 993 -5.11 -5.09 3.49
CA THR A 993 -6.52 -4.93 3.09
C THR A 993 -7.44 -5.96 3.75
N SER A 994 -6.90 -6.77 4.67
CA SER A 994 -7.59 -7.94 5.22
C SER A 994 -8.23 -8.81 4.15
N SER A 995 -7.45 -9.16 3.12
CA SER A 995 -7.93 -9.92 1.95
C SER A 995 -7.21 -11.25 1.77
N ALA A 996 -7.91 -12.25 1.24
CA ALA A 996 -7.34 -13.52 0.82
C ALA A 996 -8.00 -14.04 -0.46
N VAL A 997 -7.24 -14.77 -1.28
CA VAL A 997 -7.72 -15.48 -2.46
C VAL A 997 -7.30 -16.94 -2.34
N VAL A 998 -8.24 -17.85 -2.56
CA VAL A 998 -8.04 -19.31 -2.47
C VAL A 998 -8.62 -19.98 -3.70
N VAL A 999 -7.88 -20.91 -4.29
CA VAL A 999 -8.34 -21.71 -5.42
C VAL A 999 -7.88 -23.16 -5.22
N LEU A 1000 -8.83 -24.11 -5.25
CA LEU A 1000 -8.60 -25.54 -5.05
C LEU A 1000 -9.12 -26.30 -6.28
N SER A 1001 -8.34 -27.24 -6.82
CA SER A 1001 -8.76 -28.08 -7.94
C SER A 1001 -8.46 -29.55 -7.71
N ASN A 1002 -9.20 -30.41 -8.41
CA ASN A 1002 -9.02 -31.87 -8.40
C ASN A 1002 -8.27 -32.38 -9.64
N SER A 1003 -7.28 -31.61 -10.12
CA SER A 1003 -6.43 -32.07 -11.21
C SER A 1003 -4.97 -31.65 -11.09
N LEU A 1004 -4.10 -32.57 -11.55
CA LEU A 1004 -2.79 -32.20 -12.08
C LEU A 1004 -2.93 -31.95 -13.60
N GLY A 1005 -3.17 -30.68 -13.94
CA GLY A 1005 -3.41 -30.23 -15.32
C GLY A 1005 -2.15 -30.04 -16.16
N LEU A 1006 -2.35 -29.80 -17.47
CA LEU A 1006 -1.30 -29.44 -18.43
C LEU A 1006 -0.71 -28.04 -18.17
N ALA A 1007 -1.53 -27.12 -17.65
CA ALA A 1007 -1.16 -25.78 -17.19
C ALA A 1007 -1.59 -25.57 -15.73
N ASN A 1008 -0.98 -24.62 -15.03
CA ASN A 1008 -1.29 -24.33 -13.62
C ASN A 1008 -2.56 -23.45 -13.52
N SER A 1009 -3.73 -24.07 -13.65
CA SER A 1009 -5.02 -23.37 -13.68
C SER A 1009 -5.29 -22.62 -12.38
N VAL A 1010 -5.00 -23.20 -11.21
CA VAL A 1010 -5.27 -22.57 -9.91
C VAL A 1010 -4.46 -21.29 -9.68
N GLU A 1011 -3.20 -21.26 -10.11
CA GLU A 1011 -2.35 -20.07 -10.03
C GLU A 1011 -2.85 -18.96 -10.96
N LEU A 1012 -3.19 -19.31 -12.21
CA LEU A 1012 -3.70 -18.34 -13.18
C LEU A 1012 -5.04 -17.75 -12.76
N VAL A 1013 -5.96 -18.59 -12.28
CA VAL A 1013 -7.25 -18.16 -11.72
C VAL A 1013 -7.02 -17.29 -10.47
N GLY A 1014 -6.13 -17.71 -9.57
CA GLY A 1014 -5.78 -16.93 -8.38
C GLY A 1014 -5.26 -15.53 -8.72
N ARG A 1015 -4.36 -15.43 -9.71
CA ARG A 1015 -3.86 -14.15 -10.22
C ARG A 1015 -4.97 -13.28 -10.83
N LEU A 1016 -5.85 -13.84 -11.66
CA LEU A 1016 -7.01 -13.13 -12.23
C LEU A 1016 -7.91 -12.54 -11.12
N LEU A 1017 -8.20 -13.33 -10.09
CA LEU A 1017 -8.98 -12.89 -8.94
C LEU A 1017 -8.30 -11.73 -8.20
N ILE A 1018 -6.97 -11.75 -8.06
CA ILE A 1018 -6.20 -10.69 -7.41
C ILE A 1018 -6.20 -9.40 -8.25
N GLU A 1019 -6.04 -9.51 -9.57
CA GLU A 1019 -6.12 -8.35 -10.48
C GLU A 1019 -7.50 -7.68 -10.38
N GLU A 1020 -8.58 -8.47 -10.40
CA GLU A 1020 -9.93 -7.94 -10.24
C GLU A 1020 -10.14 -7.36 -8.82
N LEU A 1021 -9.70 -8.07 -7.78
CA LEU A 1021 -9.78 -7.64 -6.37
C LEU A 1021 -9.21 -6.25 -6.16
N PHE A 1022 -8.07 -5.93 -6.79
CA PHE A 1022 -7.41 -4.65 -6.62
C PHE A 1022 -7.68 -3.63 -7.73
N GLY A 1023 -8.64 -3.87 -8.63
CA GLY A 1023 -9.06 -2.85 -9.58
C GLY A 1023 -8.24 -2.77 -10.86
N ASN A 1024 -7.40 -3.76 -11.16
CA ASN A 1024 -6.61 -3.76 -12.38
C ASN A 1024 -7.44 -4.21 -13.60
N THR A 1025 -7.05 -3.76 -14.78
CA THR A 1025 -7.62 -4.24 -16.05
C THR A 1025 -6.94 -5.56 -16.43
N VAL A 1026 -7.69 -6.64 -16.39
CA VAL A 1026 -7.17 -7.97 -16.77
C VAL A 1026 -6.95 -8.06 -18.28
N ASN A 1027 -5.72 -8.38 -18.68
CA ASN A 1027 -5.42 -8.79 -20.06
C ASN A 1027 -5.72 -10.27 -20.26
N THR A 1028 -6.99 -10.60 -20.53
CA THR A 1028 -7.46 -11.99 -20.67
C THR A 1028 -6.69 -12.76 -21.74
N THR A 1029 -6.29 -12.09 -22.83
CA THR A 1029 -5.54 -12.70 -23.94
C THR A 1029 -4.20 -13.22 -23.47
N GLU A 1030 -3.46 -12.44 -22.69
CA GLU A 1030 -2.13 -12.82 -22.19
C GLU A 1030 -2.20 -14.04 -21.28
N TYR A 1031 -3.22 -14.12 -20.41
CA TYR A 1031 -3.44 -15.28 -19.54
C TYR A 1031 -3.78 -16.55 -20.33
N ILE A 1032 -4.60 -16.44 -21.36
CA ILE A 1032 -4.94 -17.57 -22.25
C ILE A 1032 -3.74 -18.01 -23.09
N GLU A 1033 -2.95 -17.08 -23.61
CA GLU A 1033 -1.71 -17.38 -24.33
C GLU A 1033 -0.71 -18.09 -23.42
N TYR A 1034 -0.56 -17.63 -22.18
CA TYR A 1034 0.30 -18.26 -21.20
C TYR A 1034 -0.17 -19.68 -20.85
N ALA A 1035 -1.47 -19.86 -20.57
CA ALA A 1035 -2.07 -21.18 -20.33
C ALA A 1035 -1.84 -22.13 -21.52
N THR A 1036 -2.09 -21.65 -22.73
CA THR A 1036 -1.92 -22.43 -23.97
C THR A 1036 -0.47 -22.82 -24.20
N ARG A 1037 0.47 -21.89 -24.00
CA ARG A 1037 1.90 -22.13 -24.17
C ARG A 1037 2.40 -23.17 -23.18
N THR A 1038 2.09 -23.00 -21.88
CA THR A 1038 2.54 -23.92 -20.83
C THR A 1038 1.93 -25.31 -20.98
N ALA A 1039 0.67 -25.42 -21.40
CA ALA A 1039 0.05 -26.70 -21.75
C ALA A 1039 0.77 -27.39 -22.91
N ARG A 1040 1.11 -26.65 -23.99
CA ARG A 1040 1.87 -27.20 -25.12
C ARG A 1040 3.27 -27.66 -24.71
N GLU A 1041 3.97 -26.88 -23.91
CA GLU A 1041 5.30 -27.23 -23.40
C GLU A 1041 5.24 -28.51 -22.56
N ARG A 1042 4.21 -28.66 -21.72
CA ARG A 1042 3.96 -29.87 -20.93
C ARG A 1042 3.77 -31.10 -21.81
N VAL A 1043 2.93 -31.02 -22.84
CA VAL A 1043 2.70 -32.11 -23.79
C VAL A 1043 3.97 -32.46 -24.58
N ALA A 1044 4.77 -31.45 -24.93
CA ALA A 1044 6.01 -31.64 -25.69
C ALA A 1044 7.18 -32.21 -24.86
N ALA A 1045 7.11 -32.14 -23.53
CA ALA A 1045 8.21 -32.52 -22.63
C ALA A 1045 8.63 -33.98 -22.79
N MET A 1046 7.69 -34.93 -22.70
CA MET A 1046 7.99 -36.36 -22.79
C MET A 1046 8.48 -36.79 -24.18
N PRO A 1047 7.87 -36.36 -25.31
CA PRO A 1047 8.44 -36.56 -26.64
C PRO A 1047 9.86 -36.02 -26.80
N MET A 1048 10.18 -34.88 -26.19
CA MET A 1048 11.52 -34.30 -26.21
C MET A 1048 12.51 -35.16 -25.43
N ILE A 1049 12.14 -35.62 -24.22
CA ILE A 1049 12.94 -36.55 -23.41
C ILE A 1049 13.21 -37.84 -24.19
N LYS A 1050 12.19 -38.43 -24.82
CA LYS A 1050 12.34 -39.62 -25.67
C LYS A 1050 13.36 -39.39 -26.79
N ARG A 1051 13.27 -38.24 -27.46
CA ARG A 1051 14.22 -37.88 -28.53
C ARG A 1051 15.65 -37.80 -28.00
N GLN A 1052 15.86 -37.16 -26.85
CA GLN A 1052 17.18 -37.06 -26.22
C GLN A 1052 17.73 -38.43 -25.80
N LEU A 1053 16.90 -39.30 -25.22
CA LEU A 1053 17.27 -40.67 -24.88
C LEU A 1053 17.65 -41.47 -26.14
N MET A 1054 16.89 -41.36 -27.23
CA MET A 1054 17.19 -42.08 -28.46
C MET A 1054 18.43 -41.56 -29.19
N GLN A 1055 18.65 -40.24 -29.22
CA GLN A 1055 19.84 -39.62 -29.83
C GLN A 1055 21.14 -40.00 -29.13
N ASN A 1056 21.09 -40.13 -27.80
CA ASN A 1056 22.25 -40.49 -27.00
C ASN A 1056 22.45 -42.01 -26.87
N ARG A 1057 21.57 -42.83 -27.44
CA ARG A 1057 21.68 -44.29 -27.37
C ARG A 1057 22.84 -44.78 -28.26
N SER A 1058 23.68 -45.67 -27.73
CA SER A 1058 24.69 -46.37 -28.54
C SER A 1058 24.05 -47.53 -29.32
N GLY A 1059 24.51 -47.80 -30.53
CA GLY A 1059 24.01 -48.93 -31.35
C GLY A 1059 24.47 -50.32 -30.88
N HIS A 1060 25.20 -50.41 -29.77
CA HIS A 1060 25.79 -51.65 -29.28
C HIS A 1060 24.86 -52.37 -28.29
N SER A 1061 24.89 -53.71 -28.29
CA SER A 1061 24.25 -54.53 -27.25
C SER A 1061 24.87 -54.26 -25.87
N PRO A 1062 24.15 -54.55 -24.75
CA PRO A 1062 24.73 -54.49 -23.41
C PRO A 1062 26.06 -55.23 -23.36
N VAL A 1063 27.05 -54.64 -22.68
CA VAL A 1063 28.42 -55.19 -22.61
C VAL A 1063 28.45 -56.56 -21.92
N ASN A 1064 27.54 -56.80 -20.97
CA ASN A 1064 27.42 -58.06 -20.24
C ASN A 1064 26.11 -58.81 -20.58
N PRO A 1065 26.04 -60.14 -20.37
CA PRO A 1065 24.78 -60.89 -20.43
C PRO A 1065 23.71 -60.31 -19.50
N LEU A 1066 22.43 -60.32 -19.91
CA LEU A 1066 21.34 -59.70 -19.14
C LEU A 1066 21.26 -60.22 -17.69
N LYS A 1067 21.49 -61.53 -17.49
CA LYS A 1067 21.49 -62.17 -16.18
C LYS A 1067 22.47 -61.54 -15.17
N THR A 1068 23.55 -60.90 -15.63
CA THR A 1068 24.54 -60.24 -14.77
C THR A 1068 23.92 -59.05 -14.01
N TYR A 1069 22.97 -58.34 -14.62
CA TYR A 1069 22.30 -57.18 -14.05
C TYR A 1069 21.13 -57.55 -13.09
N VAL A 1070 20.61 -58.78 -13.16
CA VAL A 1070 19.50 -59.26 -12.32
C VAL A 1070 19.90 -59.27 -10.86
N GLY A 1071 19.09 -58.66 -9.99
CA GLY A 1071 19.36 -58.57 -8.56
C GLY A 1071 18.52 -57.51 -7.84
N THR A 1072 18.66 -57.47 -6.52
CA THR A 1072 18.06 -56.43 -5.67
C THR A 1072 19.15 -55.46 -5.22
N TYR A 1073 18.95 -54.18 -5.46
CA TYR A 1073 19.90 -53.11 -5.15
C TYR A 1073 19.27 -52.13 -4.16
N CYS A 1074 19.82 -52.00 -2.95
CA CYS A 1074 19.27 -51.13 -1.91
C CYS A 1074 20.06 -49.83 -1.79
N ASN A 1075 19.40 -48.74 -1.44
CA ASN A 1075 20.09 -47.54 -0.96
C ASN A 1075 20.84 -47.83 0.34
N SER A 1076 21.76 -46.93 0.72
CA SER A 1076 22.67 -47.22 1.83
C SER A 1076 21.96 -47.39 3.19
N ILE A 1077 20.84 -46.68 3.39
CA ILE A 1077 20.00 -46.73 4.60
C ILE A 1077 18.88 -47.79 4.56
N ASN A 1078 18.77 -48.58 3.49
CA ASN A 1078 17.78 -49.66 3.34
C ASN A 1078 16.31 -49.21 3.42
N THR A 1079 16.00 -47.97 3.05
CA THR A 1079 14.63 -47.45 2.98
C THR A 1079 14.02 -47.56 1.57
N PHE A 1080 14.86 -47.73 0.55
CA PHE A 1080 14.41 -47.90 -0.83
C PHE A 1080 15.27 -48.92 -1.58
N PHE A 1081 14.67 -49.72 -2.46
CA PHE A 1081 15.41 -50.65 -3.29
C PHE A 1081 14.85 -50.80 -4.71
N ILE A 1082 15.74 -51.18 -5.62
CA ILE A 1082 15.49 -51.39 -7.04
C ILE A 1082 15.70 -52.88 -7.32
N LYS A 1083 14.67 -53.57 -7.82
CA LYS A 1083 14.75 -54.99 -8.18
C LYS A 1083 14.78 -55.13 -9.70
N ILE A 1084 15.81 -55.75 -10.23
CA ILE A 1084 15.95 -56.03 -11.66
C ILE A 1084 15.60 -57.49 -11.91
N ARG A 1085 14.66 -57.73 -12.84
CA ARG A 1085 14.24 -59.06 -13.28
C ARG A 1085 14.52 -59.24 -14.77
N GLU A 1086 14.78 -60.48 -15.19
CA GLU A 1086 14.82 -60.85 -16.60
C GLU A 1086 13.47 -61.50 -16.95
N GLU A 1087 12.74 -60.90 -17.89
CA GLU A 1087 11.42 -61.35 -18.33
C GLU A 1087 11.42 -61.46 -19.85
N LYS A 1088 11.12 -62.64 -20.40
CA LYS A 1088 10.96 -62.88 -21.85
C LYS A 1088 12.11 -62.33 -22.73
N GLY A 1089 13.35 -62.38 -22.23
CA GLY A 1089 14.56 -61.97 -22.96
C GLY A 1089 14.91 -60.48 -22.91
N TYR A 1090 14.29 -59.70 -22.01
CA TYR A 1090 14.68 -58.33 -21.69
C TYR A 1090 14.72 -58.09 -20.18
N LEU A 1091 15.31 -56.97 -19.75
CA LEU A 1091 15.35 -56.58 -18.34
C LEU A 1091 14.17 -55.70 -17.98
N ARG A 1092 13.70 -55.82 -16.74
CA ARG A 1092 12.63 -55.02 -16.16
C ARG A 1092 13.07 -54.47 -14.82
N VAL A 1093 12.85 -53.18 -14.58
CA VAL A 1093 13.06 -52.54 -13.28
C VAL A 1093 11.77 -52.55 -12.49
N HIS A 1094 11.84 -52.97 -11.23
CA HIS A 1094 10.75 -52.93 -10.26
C HIS A 1094 11.17 -52.11 -9.06
N PHE A 1095 10.64 -50.89 -8.93
CA PHE A 1095 10.88 -50.10 -7.72
C PHE A 1095 10.17 -50.74 -6.53
N MET A 1096 10.89 -50.90 -5.42
CA MET A 1096 10.41 -51.60 -4.22
C MET A 1096 9.97 -53.05 -4.48
N GLY A 1097 10.43 -53.63 -5.60
CA GLY A 1097 10.10 -55.00 -5.99
C GLY A 1097 8.65 -55.22 -6.42
N LEU A 1098 7.84 -54.16 -6.49
CA LEU A 1098 6.42 -54.18 -6.82
C LEU A 1098 6.21 -54.41 -8.32
N ASP A 1099 5.28 -55.27 -8.69
CA ASP A 1099 4.98 -55.56 -10.11
C ASP A 1099 4.26 -54.38 -10.78
N SER A 1100 3.43 -53.63 -10.03
CA SER A 1100 2.82 -52.39 -10.53
C SER A 1100 3.86 -51.31 -10.80
N GLU A 1101 5.06 -51.36 -10.20
CA GLU A 1101 6.20 -50.47 -10.47
C GLU A 1101 7.22 -51.09 -11.43
N GLY A 1102 6.78 -52.02 -12.27
CA GLY A 1102 7.56 -52.65 -13.32
C GLY A 1102 7.66 -51.78 -14.58
N PHE A 1103 8.88 -51.55 -15.07
CA PHE A 1103 9.15 -50.85 -16.34
C PHE A 1103 10.18 -51.59 -17.18
N ASP A 1104 9.93 -51.68 -18.48
CA ASP A 1104 10.83 -52.33 -19.42
C ASP A 1104 12.10 -51.49 -19.60
N LEU A 1105 13.25 -52.15 -19.45
CA LEU A 1105 14.55 -51.53 -19.61
C LEU A 1105 15.09 -51.75 -21.02
N GLN A 1106 15.38 -50.64 -21.71
CA GLN A 1106 16.01 -50.65 -23.02
C GLN A 1106 17.52 -50.36 -22.88
N PRO A 1107 18.40 -51.07 -23.63
CA PRO A 1107 19.83 -50.77 -23.63
C PRO A 1107 20.11 -49.32 -24.06
N TYR A 1108 20.96 -48.62 -23.31
CA TYR A 1108 21.33 -47.22 -23.56
C TYR A 1108 22.77 -47.07 -24.04
N GLN A 1109 23.73 -47.12 -23.12
CA GLN A 1109 25.17 -47.01 -23.36
C GLN A 1109 25.93 -47.96 -22.44
N TYR A 1110 26.80 -48.81 -22.97
CA TYR A 1110 27.63 -49.73 -22.18
C TYR A 1110 26.81 -50.58 -21.19
N ASN A 1111 27.01 -50.37 -19.87
CA ASN A 1111 26.29 -51.02 -18.77
C ASN A 1111 25.09 -50.19 -18.27
N SER A 1112 24.45 -49.39 -19.12
CA SER A 1112 23.29 -48.59 -18.73
C SER A 1112 22.05 -48.91 -19.56
N PHE A 1113 20.90 -48.74 -18.91
CA PHE A 1113 19.59 -48.98 -19.48
C PHE A 1113 18.70 -47.79 -19.16
N PHE A 1114 17.71 -47.52 -20.01
CA PHE A 1114 16.68 -46.54 -19.72
C PHE A 1114 15.30 -47.16 -19.76
N TRP A 1115 14.39 -46.63 -18.96
CA TRP A 1115 12.96 -46.91 -19.02
C TRP A 1115 12.24 -45.66 -19.49
N TYR A 1116 11.07 -45.80 -20.08
CA TYR A 1116 10.33 -44.64 -20.61
C TYR A 1116 8.84 -44.94 -20.64
N LEU A 1117 8.04 -43.92 -20.32
CA LEU A 1117 6.60 -43.89 -20.52
C LEU A 1117 6.23 -42.60 -21.26
N SER A 1118 5.18 -42.66 -22.06
CA SER A 1118 4.56 -41.47 -22.65
C SER A 1118 3.92 -40.56 -21.59
N HIS A 1119 3.56 -39.34 -21.98
CA HIS A 1119 2.80 -38.43 -21.11
C HIS A 1119 1.54 -39.10 -20.56
N ASP A 1120 0.73 -39.70 -21.45
CA ASP A 1120 -0.53 -40.33 -21.05
C ASP A 1120 -0.32 -41.52 -20.10
N GLU A 1121 0.68 -42.37 -20.35
CA GLU A 1121 1.02 -43.49 -19.45
C GLU A 1121 1.52 -43.01 -18.07
N LEU A 1122 2.26 -41.90 -18.00
CA LEU A 1122 2.68 -41.30 -16.73
C LEU A 1122 1.48 -40.69 -15.98
N SER A 1123 0.63 -39.93 -16.69
CA SER A 1123 -0.58 -39.32 -16.12
C SER A 1123 -1.52 -40.39 -15.56
N GLN A 1124 -1.81 -41.44 -16.32
CA GLN A 1124 -2.65 -42.57 -15.90
C GLN A 1124 -2.12 -43.27 -14.64
N ARG A 1125 -0.81 -43.20 -14.43
CA ARG A 1125 -0.11 -43.77 -13.27
C ARG A 1125 0.14 -42.75 -12.18
N ALA A 1126 -0.47 -41.57 -12.23
CA ALA A 1126 -0.32 -40.49 -11.26
C ALA A 1126 1.15 -40.04 -11.06
N ARG A 1127 1.98 -40.09 -12.10
CA ARG A 1127 3.40 -39.66 -12.01
C ARG A 1127 3.60 -38.27 -12.60
N TYR A 1128 4.50 -37.51 -11.99
CA TYR A 1128 4.92 -36.22 -12.53
C TYR A 1128 5.68 -36.36 -13.86
N THR A 1129 5.40 -35.43 -14.78
CA THR A 1129 5.98 -35.38 -16.13
C THR A 1129 7.09 -34.32 -16.27
N VAL A 1130 7.77 -34.00 -15.17
CA VAL A 1130 8.74 -32.88 -15.09
C VAL A 1130 10.20 -33.31 -15.03
N TYR A 1131 10.47 -34.61 -14.82
CA TYR A 1131 11.83 -35.08 -14.60
C TYR A 1131 12.67 -35.06 -15.90
N PRO A 1132 13.97 -34.73 -15.81
CA PRO A 1132 14.85 -34.66 -16.97
C PRO A 1132 15.25 -36.07 -17.42
N LYS A 1133 15.94 -36.19 -18.57
CA LYS A 1133 16.29 -37.50 -19.15
C LYS A 1133 17.10 -38.40 -18.22
N GLU A 1134 17.93 -37.83 -17.33
CA GLU A 1134 18.80 -38.58 -16.41
C GLU A 1134 17.99 -39.42 -15.42
N TYR A 1135 16.79 -38.97 -15.06
CA TYR A 1135 15.85 -39.71 -14.21
C TYR A 1135 15.45 -41.06 -14.80
N TYR A 1136 15.43 -41.15 -16.13
CA TYR A 1136 14.99 -42.33 -16.85
C TYR A 1136 16.12 -43.34 -17.10
N VAL A 1137 17.35 -43.04 -16.67
CA VAL A 1137 18.55 -43.87 -16.93
C VAL A 1137 19.05 -44.53 -15.65
N LEU A 1138 19.32 -45.84 -15.72
CA LEU A 1138 19.99 -46.63 -14.70
C LEU A 1138 21.36 -47.05 -15.21
N GLN A 1139 22.41 -46.75 -14.44
CA GLN A 1139 23.79 -47.11 -14.78
C GLN A 1139 24.29 -48.21 -13.85
N PHE A 1140 24.67 -49.36 -14.41
CA PHE A 1140 25.17 -50.49 -13.64
C PHE A 1140 26.69 -50.54 -13.65
N GLY A 1141 27.27 -50.99 -12.54
CA GLY A 1141 28.70 -51.08 -12.42
C GLY A 1141 29.14 -51.82 -11.16
N TRP A 1142 30.40 -51.60 -10.81
CA TRP A 1142 31.03 -52.17 -9.63
C TRP A 1142 31.58 -51.07 -8.72
N VAL A 1143 31.36 -51.24 -7.42
CA VAL A 1143 31.86 -50.35 -6.37
C VAL A 1143 32.57 -51.20 -5.31
N SER A 1144 33.83 -50.86 -4.99
CA SER A 1144 34.61 -51.48 -3.90
C SER A 1144 35.15 -50.41 -2.97
N ASP A 1145 35.07 -50.66 -1.66
CA ASP A 1145 35.65 -49.82 -0.60
C ASP A 1145 35.37 -48.31 -0.73
N GLY A 1146 34.18 -47.95 -1.26
CA GLY A 1146 33.76 -46.56 -1.44
C GLY A 1146 34.41 -45.82 -2.62
N VAL A 1147 35.26 -46.49 -3.40
CA VAL A 1147 35.88 -45.93 -4.61
C VAL A 1147 35.09 -46.37 -5.85
N ASP A 1148 34.65 -45.39 -6.64
CA ASP A 1148 34.01 -45.59 -7.94
C ASP A 1148 35.07 -46.00 -8.97
N THR A 1149 35.10 -47.28 -9.36
CA THR A 1149 36.12 -47.81 -10.27
C THR A 1149 35.55 -48.39 -11.56
N SER A 1150 34.53 -47.71 -12.12
CA SER A 1150 34.08 -47.75 -13.53
C SER A 1150 32.70 -48.35 -13.83
N TYR A 1151 31.82 -47.50 -14.39
CA TYR A 1151 30.57 -47.86 -15.06
C TYR A 1151 30.77 -48.15 -16.57
N HIS A 1152 32.04 -48.25 -17.00
CA HIS A 1152 32.45 -48.32 -18.41
C HIS A 1152 33.39 -49.50 -18.75
N VAL A 1153 33.68 -50.41 -17.82
CA VAL A 1153 34.60 -51.54 -18.03
C VAL A 1153 33.84 -52.87 -18.09
N GLU A 1154 34.34 -53.81 -18.90
CA GLU A 1154 33.95 -55.22 -18.87
C GLU A 1154 34.26 -55.80 -17.48
N SER A 1155 33.23 -56.09 -16.71
CA SER A 1155 33.36 -56.70 -15.39
C SER A 1155 32.27 -57.74 -15.23
N ASP A 1156 32.68 -58.98 -14.95
CA ASP A 1156 31.78 -60.09 -14.61
C ASP A 1156 31.06 -59.87 -13.27
N THR A 1157 31.32 -58.75 -12.58
CA THR A 1157 30.85 -58.47 -11.23
C THR A 1157 30.08 -57.15 -11.16
N ILE A 1158 28.78 -57.16 -11.51
CA ILE A 1158 27.89 -56.02 -11.25
C ILE A 1158 27.33 -56.12 -9.84
N ASN A 1159 27.69 -55.15 -8.99
CA ASN A 1159 27.26 -55.09 -7.59
C ASN A 1159 26.58 -53.77 -7.22
N ALA A 1160 26.41 -52.83 -8.16
CA ALA A 1160 25.76 -51.55 -7.90
C ALA A 1160 24.97 -51.04 -9.11
N VAL A 1161 23.93 -50.25 -8.82
CA VAL A 1161 23.21 -49.42 -9.80
C VAL A 1161 23.20 -47.98 -9.31
N ARG A 1162 23.38 -47.05 -10.24
CA ARG A 1162 23.42 -45.62 -10.02
C ARG A 1162 22.22 -44.97 -10.71
N TRP A 1163 21.54 -44.09 -9.99
CA TRP A 1163 20.31 -43.46 -10.46
C TRP A 1163 20.20 -42.00 -9.99
N LYS A 1164 20.08 -41.06 -10.94
CA LYS A 1164 19.81 -39.65 -10.66
C LYS A 1164 18.29 -39.44 -10.53
N HIS A 1165 17.75 -39.86 -9.39
CA HIS A 1165 16.31 -39.84 -9.15
C HIS A 1165 15.77 -38.46 -8.75
N GLU A 1166 16.63 -37.52 -8.33
CA GLU A 1166 16.24 -36.20 -7.84
C GLU A 1166 17.12 -35.10 -8.42
N PHE A 1167 16.60 -33.88 -8.55
CA PHE A 1167 17.32 -32.73 -9.12
C PHE A 1167 18.54 -32.32 -8.31
N ALA A 1168 18.42 -32.37 -6.98
CA ALA A 1168 19.45 -31.93 -6.04
C ALA A 1168 20.46 -33.02 -5.66
N VAL A 1169 20.31 -34.23 -6.21
CA VAL A 1169 21.37 -35.25 -6.15
C VAL A 1169 22.43 -34.88 -7.18
N ASP A 1170 23.71 -35.11 -6.85
CA ASP A 1170 24.87 -34.92 -7.74
C ASP A 1170 24.59 -35.44 -9.16
N ASP A 1171 25.24 -34.87 -10.16
CA ASP A 1171 25.09 -35.25 -11.57
C ASP A 1171 25.37 -36.74 -11.81
N LYS A 1172 26.13 -37.37 -10.91
CA LYS A 1172 26.36 -38.82 -10.94
C LYS A 1172 25.17 -39.63 -10.41
N GLY A 1173 24.30 -39.12 -9.55
CA GLY A 1173 23.18 -39.88 -8.96
C GLY A 1173 23.54 -40.69 -7.72
N GLU A 1174 22.52 -41.26 -7.06
CA GLU A 1174 22.68 -42.09 -5.86
C GLU A 1174 23.09 -43.53 -6.22
N ILE A 1175 23.91 -44.17 -5.36
CA ILE A 1175 24.38 -45.55 -5.52
C ILE A 1175 23.55 -46.51 -4.67
N PHE A 1176 22.93 -47.48 -5.35
CA PHE A 1176 22.22 -48.60 -4.74
C PHE A 1176 23.08 -49.87 -4.87
N ARG A 1177 23.37 -50.54 -3.75
CA ARG A 1177 24.24 -51.72 -3.71
C ARG A 1177 23.45 -53.03 -3.73
N ARG A 1178 23.96 -54.02 -4.46
CA ARG A 1178 23.38 -55.35 -4.56
C ARG A 1178 23.52 -56.09 -3.22
N ARG A 1179 22.41 -56.34 -2.54
CA ARG A 1179 22.34 -57.07 -1.26
C ARG A 1179 20.89 -57.45 -0.93
N ASP A 1180 20.70 -58.27 0.10
CA ASP A 1180 19.37 -58.53 0.66
C ASP A 1180 18.89 -57.29 1.42
N CYS A 1181 17.83 -56.65 0.92
CA CYS A 1181 17.22 -55.50 1.57
C CYS A 1181 16.24 -55.97 2.66
N LYS A 1182 15.98 -55.13 3.68
CA LYS A 1182 14.87 -55.38 4.60
C LYS A 1182 13.57 -55.54 3.80
N SER A 1183 12.84 -56.62 4.04
CA SER A 1183 11.46 -56.75 3.59
C SER A 1183 10.63 -55.69 4.32
N MET A 1184 10.16 -54.66 3.60
CA MET A 1184 9.17 -53.74 4.13
C MET A 1184 7.86 -54.51 4.41
N PRO A 1185 7.09 -54.14 5.44
CA PRO A 1185 5.83 -54.79 5.77
C PRO A 1185 4.74 -54.35 4.77
N PHE A 1186 4.86 -54.75 3.50
CA PHE A 1186 3.68 -54.77 2.63
C PHE A 1186 2.96 -56.08 2.89
N GLY A 1187 2.01 -56.01 3.83
CA GLY A 1187 0.98 -57.02 4.00
C GLY A 1187 0.26 -57.26 2.66
N GLN A 1188 -0.10 -58.51 2.44
CA GLN A 1188 -0.89 -58.99 1.32
C GLN A 1188 -2.29 -58.34 1.32
N ASP A 1189 -2.44 -57.14 0.79
CA ASP A 1189 -3.76 -56.58 0.47
C ASP A 1189 -3.73 -55.95 -0.92
N GLU A 1190 -3.60 -56.80 -1.95
CA GLU A 1190 -3.98 -56.48 -3.33
C GLU A 1190 -5.51 -56.29 -3.50
N ALA A 1191 -6.30 -56.25 -2.41
CA ALA A 1191 -7.75 -56.39 -2.46
C ALA A 1191 -8.59 -55.13 -2.16
N GLN A 1192 -8.02 -53.97 -1.82
CA GLN A 1192 -8.81 -52.79 -1.41
C GLN A 1192 -8.55 -51.51 -2.23
N LEU A 1193 -8.47 -51.60 -3.56
CA LEU A 1193 -8.58 -50.41 -4.44
C LEU A 1193 -9.39 -50.73 -5.71
N VAL A 1194 -10.47 -51.51 -5.57
CA VAL A 1194 -11.52 -51.62 -6.59
C VAL A 1194 -12.75 -50.90 -6.05
N VAL A 1195 -12.84 -49.58 -6.26
CA VAL A 1195 -14.14 -48.91 -6.23
C VAL A 1195 -14.90 -49.38 -7.48
N SER A 1196 -16.05 -49.99 -7.24
CA SER A 1196 -16.84 -50.76 -8.19
C SER A 1196 -17.23 -49.98 -9.45
N SER A 1197 -16.69 -50.39 -10.59
CA SER A 1197 -17.44 -50.35 -11.86
C SER A 1197 -18.38 -51.56 -11.92
N LYS A 1198 -19.52 -51.47 -11.23
CA LYS A 1198 -20.70 -52.32 -11.43
C LYS A 1198 -21.94 -51.50 -11.09
N ASP A 1199 -22.37 -50.64 -12.01
CA ASP A 1199 -23.58 -50.81 -12.83
C ASP A 1199 -23.67 -49.66 -13.85
#